data_AF-A0A165LNX9-F1
#
_entry.id   AF-A0A165LNX9-F1
#
_cell.length_a   1.000
_cell.length_b   1.000
_cell.length_c   1.000
_cell.angle_alpha   90.00
_cell.angle_beta   90.00
_cell.angle_gamma   90.00
#
_symmetry.space_group_name_H-M   'P 1'
#
loop_
_entity.id
_entity.type
_entity.pdbx_description
1 polymer ?
#
loop_
_entity_poly.entity_id
_entity_poly.type
_entity_poly.pdbx_seq_one_letter_code
_entity_poly.pdbx_strand_id
1 'polypeptide(L)'
;MKTMKKPLFALMTVFVMLIAMLPAAAGAAGTMTVQEAIDNNTGNGTVTGYIVGHTISGSNYNNKAPFSNDFNIAIADSANETDPAKILPVQLPSSFRAQFGLQTNPDMIGEKIVVTGQLTAYFNVPGLKNPTAITVDGAEPGEPDPFEGIEGLRIHDIQGESHTSPYNLKNVKEVEGIVTHVVDGSNFYMQDDQPDDNEKTSEGILVYKPSHGVRTGDAVKVDGQVKEWVLDGYAEKLQTDLTTTEINSQNGNVVVQSSGNELPEALVIGKDIFPPTDVIDSDGLEEFNPDVDAIDFYESIEGMRISLEDPTVTGPQKYGELPVITEQVEGKNYTKEGAPLLTADNQNPERMFIQLQDRNYVAKTGDQFDGTVTGVISYSFSNFKILVNDDELPALNEREFTPETTTIEKDEDKLTIASYNIENFDASDTTKRDKLAKSMVENLGSPDIIGLVEVLDDSGTKDDGTVKADGNYKALSDASVKFGGPAYKWTEIAPQDKQDGGVPGGNIRVGYLYNPERVTLAEGEKGDQTTAVGYENGSLTLNPGRIDPTNDAFRSSRKSLAAQFDFNGEDVIVIANHFNSKGGDEPLFGRNQPPTLGSETQRLKIAEVINGFVSDIEAKNEEANVVVLGDLNDFEFSAPLQKLKGEELTNLIETLPANERYTYSYQGNAQVLDHMLVSNRLADQAEFDIVNFNSPYMEEHGRASDHDALVAQLDLNAQQEPEEPKDFDLSILHTNDSHAHVEQYPQLVTAVDDLRKPNSLLVDAGDVFSGTLYFRQYLGLADLSFMNDLNFDAMTFGNHEFDKDSNVLANFIKEMTFPMVSSNVNVTADKDLSPLYKDEIGDPAEGGKIYPAIIKEIDGEKVGIFGLTTPDTSFLANPSEDIVFEDVVESSNATISMLQEEGVNKIVVLSHLGYGPDQDLAEEVDGIDVIVGGHSHTALKEPTFVEKDEPTLIVQTGEYLNNIGNLDVTFDPEGVIKEYKGELVPLANYEKDPEAEAKVQEYKAPLDELMSEVVGSSDVPLNGERADVRTKETNLGNLITDGMVAKANESVKTHIAFQNGGGIRASIDEGDITLGDVLTTLPFGNNLVAIDLTGEEIKQALEHSVSAVESGEGRFLQVSGIKFKYDVNQPVGERVWSVDVKTDNGFEKLDPATMYTVATNAFTADGGDGYSMLKEAKDDGRMTELFQVDFEVMTEYLEKNSPVSPELEDRIVQEVKQDDPGDGGGNDGDGDDDGHGGWGDQIRDIIKKLKNWLCKLLGVCGRP
;
A
#
# COMPACT_ATOMS: atom_id res chain seq x y z
N MET A 1 50.90 5.19 -60.17
CA MET A 1 51.26 4.24 -61.25
C MET A 1 50.76 2.86 -60.85
N LYS A 2 50.18 2.08 -61.79
CA LYS A 2 50.18 0.59 -61.94
C LYS A 2 50.23 -0.32 -60.68
N THR A 3 49.46 -1.42 -60.51
CA THR A 3 48.43 -2.14 -61.32
C THR A 3 47.90 -3.38 -60.55
N MET A 4 46.59 -3.70 -60.64
CA MET A 4 45.95 -5.04 -60.89
C MET A 4 46.29 -6.27 -60.01
N LYS A 5 45.42 -7.26 -59.68
CA LYS A 5 44.12 -7.84 -60.17
C LYS A 5 43.34 -8.40 -58.94
N LYS A 6 42.00 -8.36 -58.78
CA LYS A 6 40.85 -9.04 -59.48
C LYS A 6 40.83 -10.59 -59.34
N PRO A 7 39.64 -11.25 -59.19
CA PRO A 7 38.30 -10.97 -59.79
C PRO A 7 37.11 -10.90 -58.78
N LEU A 8 35.81 -10.72 -59.12
CA LEU A 8 35.06 -9.95 -60.17
C LEU A 8 33.52 -10.12 -59.97
N PHE A 9 32.72 -9.06 -60.26
CA PHE A 9 31.23 -8.90 -60.34
C PHE A 9 30.55 -8.26 -59.08
N ALA A 10 29.55 -7.36 -59.13
CA ALA A 10 28.97 -6.42 -60.14
C ALA A 10 27.76 -5.67 -59.49
N LEU A 11 27.26 -4.48 -59.86
CA LEU A 11 27.72 -3.30 -60.62
C LEU A 11 26.82 -2.07 -60.24
N MET A 12 27.12 -0.85 -60.72
CA MET A 12 26.23 0.34 -60.69
C MET A 12 24.93 0.11 -61.50
N THR A 13 23.81 0.84 -61.29
CA THR A 13 23.57 2.22 -61.78
C THR A 13 22.20 2.75 -61.30
N VAL A 14 22.10 4.08 -61.09
CA VAL A 14 20.88 4.81 -60.68
C VAL A 14 20.35 5.72 -61.80
N PHE A 15 19.01 5.77 -61.95
CA PHE A 15 18.14 6.72 -62.68
C PHE A 15 18.35 7.01 -64.19
N VAL A 16 17.39 6.56 -65.02
CA VAL A 16 16.66 7.39 -66.00
C VAL A 16 15.16 7.01 -65.97
N MET A 17 14.30 8.01 -66.06
CA MET A 17 12.83 7.98 -65.99
C MET A 17 12.10 7.25 -67.14
N LEU A 18 10.94 6.66 -66.80
CA LEU A 18 9.63 6.70 -67.50
C LEU A 18 9.58 6.80 -69.04
N ILE A 19 9.06 5.74 -69.71
CA ILE A 19 7.76 5.72 -70.44
C ILE A 19 7.61 4.41 -71.27
N ALA A 20 6.38 3.85 -71.26
CA ALA A 20 5.88 2.72 -72.06
C ALA A 20 6.61 1.37 -71.85
N MET A 21 5.93 0.30 -71.41
CA MET A 21 4.72 -0.27 -72.02
C MET A 21 3.86 -1.03 -70.99
N LEU A 22 2.56 -1.13 -71.28
CA LEU A 22 1.59 -1.98 -70.58
C LEU A 22 1.96 -3.48 -70.69
N PRO A 23 1.96 -4.24 -69.58
CA PRO A 23 1.60 -5.65 -69.58
C PRO A 23 0.07 -5.74 -69.34
N ALA A 24 -0.73 -5.97 -70.38
CA ALA A 24 -1.04 -7.31 -70.90
C ALA A 24 -1.79 -8.15 -69.86
N ALA A 25 -3.09 -8.37 -70.11
CA ALA A 25 -3.91 -9.28 -69.33
C ALA A 25 -3.28 -10.68 -69.33
N ALA A 26 -3.05 -11.23 -68.14
CA ALA A 26 -2.72 -12.64 -67.99
C ALA A 26 -3.96 -13.47 -68.36
N GLY A 27 -4.01 -13.94 -69.61
CA GLY A 27 -5.01 -14.91 -70.03
C GLY A 27 -4.85 -16.23 -69.29
N ALA A 28 -5.94 -16.99 -69.19
CA ALA A 28 -5.96 -18.29 -68.53
C ALA A 28 -4.82 -19.19 -69.05
N ALA A 29 -3.91 -19.57 -68.16
CA ALA A 29 -2.97 -20.65 -68.42
C ALA A 29 -3.78 -21.95 -68.52
N GLY A 30 -3.68 -22.63 -69.67
CA GLY A 30 -4.32 -23.93 -69.84
C GLY A 30 -3.72 -24.95 -68.89
N THR A 31 -4.55 -25.87 -68.39
CA THR A 31 -4.10 -27.03 -67.61
C THR A 31 -3.18 -27.91 -68.46
N MET A 32 -2.05 -28.34 -67.91
CA MET A 32 -1.10 -29.25 -68.57
C MET A 32 -1.26 -30.69 -68.07
N THR A 33 -0.84 -31.67 -68.88
CA THR A 33 -0.81 -33.07 -68.44
C THR A 33 0.36 -33.33 -67.48
N VAL A 34 0.32 -34.45 -66.76
CA VAL A 34 1.41 -34.86 -65.86
C VAL A 34 2.72 -35.06 -66.62
N GLN A 35 2.69 -35.67 -67.82
CA GLN A 35 3.89 -35.81 -68.64
C GLN A 35 4.46 -34.44 -69.06
N GLU A 36 3.61 -33.48 -69.42
CA GLU A 36 4.05 -32.11 -69.78
C GLU A 36 4.72 -31.39 -68.59
N ALA A 37 4.20 -31.62 -67.37
CA ALA A 37 4.74 -31.09 -66.11
C ALA A 37 6.03 -31.78 -65.65
N ILE A 38 6.25 -33.04 -66.03
CA ILE A 38 7.51 -33.78 -65.84
C ILE A 38 8.57 -33.26 -66.83
N ASP A 39 8.20 -33.11 -68.11
CA ASP A 39 9.08 -32.68 -69.19
C ASP A 39 9.51 -31.20 -69.03
N ASN A 40 8.66 -30.35 -68.42
CA ASN A 40 8.88 -28.91 -68.25
C ASN A 40 8.79 -28.49 -66.76
N ASN A 41 9.52 -29.18 -65.88
CA ASN A 41 9.40 -29.05 -64.43
C ASN A 41 10.06 -27.77 -63.84
N THR A 42 9.63 -26.58 -64.27
CA THR A 42 10.13 -25.29 -63.79
C THR A 42 9.05 -24.21 -63.77
N GLY A 43 8.93 -23.46 -62.67
CA GLY A 43 8.02 -22.31 -62.53
C GLY A 43 6.73 -22.67 -61.79
N ASN A 44 5.65 -21.93 -62.01
CA ASN A 44 4.33 -22.27 -61.50
C ASN A 44 3.46 -22.84 -62.63
N GLY A 45 2.65 -23.85 -62.34
CA GLY A 45 1.79 -24.48 -63.33
C GLY A 45 0.61 -25.21 -62.71
N THR A 46 -0.44 -25.42 -63.52
CA THR A 46 -1.64 -26.17 -63.16
C THR A 46 -1.65 -27.51 -63.90
N VAL A 47 -1.52 -28.60 -63.17
CA VAL A 47 -1.39 -29.97 -63.70
C VAL A 47 -2.68 -30.73 -63.45
N THR A 48 -3.18 -31.42 -64.47
CA THR A 48 -4.33 -32.33 -64.35
C THR A 48 -3.86 -33.79 -64.42
N GLY A 49 -4.17 -34.60 -63.42
CA GLY A 49 -3.71 -35.98 -63.32
C GLY A 49 -4.52 -36.83 -62.36
N TYR A 50 -4.47 -38.15 -62.50
CA TYR A 50 -5.07 -39.10 -61.58
C TYR A 50 -4.14 -39.39 -60.41
N ILE A 51 -4.66 -39.45 -59.19
CA ILE A 51 -3.91 -39.90 -58.01
C ILE A 51 -3.65 -41.41 -58.16
N VAL A 52 -2.38 -41.81 -58.30
CA VAL A 52 -1.99 -43.23 -58.51
C VAL A 52 -1.30 -43.86 -57.30
N GLY A 53 -0.92 -43.08 -56.29
CA GLY A 53 -0.30 -43.62 -55.09
C GLY A 53 0.15 -42.58 -54.06
N HIS A 54 0.58 -43.08 -52.90
CA HIS A 54 1.34 -42.36 -51.89
C HIS A 54 2.84 -42.51 -52.15
N THR A 55 3.64 -41.55 -51.68
CA THR A 55 5.11 -41.62 -51.78
C THR A 55 5.84 -40.97 -50.62
N ILE A 56 7.02 -41.52 -50.34
CA ILE A 56 8.04 -40.91 -49.46
C ILE A 56 9.40 -40.80 -50.18
N SER A 57 9.46 -41.12 -51.49
CA SER A 57 10.67 -41.08 -52.31
C SER A 57 10.34 -41.17 -53.81
N GLY A 58 11.11 -40.46 -54.66
CA GLY A 58 10.85 -40.33 -56.10
C GLY A 58 11.00 -41.60 -56.95
N SER A 59 11.27 -42.75 -56.33
CA SER A 59 11.50 -44.04 -57.01
C SER A 59 10.59 -45.17 -56.53
N ASN A 60 9.68 -44.91 -55.60
CA ASN A 60 8.75 -45.92 -55.09
C ASN A 60 7.38 -45.28 -54.77
N TYR A 61 6.33 -45.80 -55.41
CA TYR A 61 4.97 -45.30 -55.31
C TYR A 61 4.07 -46.43 -54.81
N ASN A 62 3.51 -46.27 -53.60
CA ASN A 62 2.60 -47.27 -53.03
C ASN A 62 1.16 -46.94 -53.45
N ASN A 63 0.47 -47.89 -54.09
CA ASN A 63 -0.92 -47.74 -54.50
C ASN A 63 -1.90 -48.58 -53.68
N LYS A 64 -1.48 -49.07 -52.50
CA LYS A 64 -2.33 -49.86 -51.58
C LYS A 64 -2.21 -49.37 -50.15
N ALA A 65 -3.36 -49.12 -49.53
CA ALA A 65 -3.47 -48.82 -48.10
C ALA A 65 -2.97 -50.01 -47.25
N PRO A 66 -2.48 -49.76 -46.01
CA PRO A 66 -2.37 -48.46 -45.36
C PRO A 66 -1.21 -47.62 -45.89
N PHE A 67 -1.39 -46.30 -45.90
CA PHE A 67 -0.38 -45.31 -46.29
C PHE A 67 0.25 -44.67 -45.04
N SER A 68 1.49 -44.19 -45.12
CA SER A 68 2.28 -43.86 -43.93
C SER A 68 2.11 -42.43 -43.40
N ASN A 69 1.63 -41.49 -44.23
CA ASN A 69 1.25 -40.13 -43.83
C ASN A 69 0.38 -39.47 -44.92
N ASP A 70 -0.22 -38.32 -44.61
CA ASP A 70 -0.96 -37.50 -45.57
C ASP A 70 -0.12 -36.45 -46.30
N PHE A 71 1.21 -36.53 -46.22
CA PHE A 71 2.07 -35.41 -46.64
C PHE A 71 2.30 -35.36 -48.14
N ASN A 72 2.11 -36.47 -48.86
CA ASN A 72 2.42 -36.57 -50.29
C ASN A 72 1.44 -37.47 -51.03
N ILE A 73 1.13 -37.08 -52.26
CA ILE A 73 0.46 -37.93 -53.24
C ILE A 73 1.29 -37.98 -54.52
N ALA A 74 0.99 -38.94 -55.38
CA ALA A 74 1.65 -39.13 -56.64
C ALA A 74 0.59 -39.18 -57.74
N ILE A 75 0.74 -38.32 -58.75
CA ILE A 75 -0.23 -38.21 -59.86
C ILE A 75 0.36 -38.69 -61.19
N ALA A 76 -0.50 -39.16 -62.10
CA ALA A 76 -0.13 -39.59 -63.45
C ALA A 76 -1.25 -39.34 -64.47
N ASP A 77 -0.91 -39.36 -65.76
CA ASP A 77 -1.89 -39.15 -66.85
C ASP A 77 -2.92 -40.29 -67.01
N SER A 78 -2.76 -41.41 -66.30
CA SER A 78 -3.78 -42.47 -66.24
C SER A 78 -3.86 -43.10 -64.85
N ALA A 79 -5.08 -43.41 -64.40
CA ALA A 79 -5.41 -43.90 -63.05
C ALA A 79 -4.76 -45.24 -62.64
N ASN A 80 -4.11 -45.95 -63.57
CA ASN A 80 -3.43 -47.23 -63.29
C ASN A 80 -1.95 -47.19 -63.70
N GLU A 81 -1.36 -46.00 -63.87
CA GLU A 81 0.06 -45.88 -64.20
C GLU A 81 0.94 -46.34 -63.02
N THR A 82 2.02 -47.04 -63.36
CA THR A 82 2.97 -47.63 -62.39
C THR A 82 4.43 -47.43 -62.81
N ASP A 83 4.69 -46.84 -63.99
CA ASP A 83 6.01 -46.45 -64.46
C ASP A 83 6.48 -45.18 -63.72
N PRO A 84 7.53 -45.25 -62.86
CA PRO A 84 8.01 -44.10 -62.09
C PRO A 84 8.42 -42.90 -62.94
N ALA A 85 8.75 -43.09 -64.23
CA ALA A 85 9.15 -42.02 -65.13
C ALA A 85 7.97 -41.13 -65.60
N LYS A 86 6.73 -41.49 -65.29
CA LYS A 86 5.50 -40.78 -65.69
C LYS A 86 4.63 -40.36 -64.51
N ILE A 87 5.18 -40.46 -63.30
CA ILE A 87 4.49 -40.17 -62.05
C ILE A 87 5.14 -38.92 -61.44
N LEU A 88 4.32 -37.91 -61.14
CA LEU A 88 4.74 -36.65 -60.54
C LEU A 88 4.38 -36.67 -59.03
N PRO A 89 5.37 -36.67 -58.11
CA PRO A 89 5.12 -36.50 -56.69
C PRO A 89 4.68 -35.05 -56.37
N VAL A 90 3.61 -34.94 -55.59
CA VAL A 90 3.00 -33.69 -55.12
C VAL A 90 3.13 -33.62 -53.60
N GLN A 91 3.72 -32.53 -53.10
CA GLN A 91 3.81 -32.26 -51.66
C GLN A 91 2.51 -31.58 -51.18
N LEU A 92 1.81 -32.15 -50.20
CA LEU A 92 0.57 -31.59 -49.64
C LEU A 92 0.86 -30.66 -48.42
N PRO A 93 0.54 -29.34 -48.52
CA PRO A 93 0.45 -28.43 -47.39
C PRO A 93 -0.66 -28.88 -46.44
N SER A 94 -0.59 -28.48 -45.16
CA SER A 94 -1.56 -28.86 -44.12
C SER A 94 -3.02 -28.70 -44.54
N SER A 95 -3.36 -27.56 -45.16
CA SER A 95 -4.70 -27.21 -45.66
C SER A 95 -5.33 -28.23 -46.61
N PHE A 96 -4.53 -29.00 -47.35
CA PHE A 96 -5.05 -30.00 -48.31
C PHE A 96 -4.99 -31.45 -47.78
N ARG A 97 -4.41 -31.71 -46.60
CA ARG A 97 -4.19 -33.08 -46.10
C ARG A 97 -5.48 -33.79 -45.71
N ALA A 98 -6.41 -33.07 -45.07
CA ALA A 98 -7.69 -33.64 -44.65
C ALA A 98 -8.54 -34.12 -45.83
N GLN A 99 -8.38 -33.53 -47.03
CA GLN A 99 -9.19 -33.83 -48.22
C GLN A 99 -8.46 -34.73 -49.23
N PHE A 100 -7.16 -34.52 -49.48
CA PHE A 100 -6.39 -35.22 -50.52
C PHE A 100 -5.30 -36.14 -49.97
N GLY A 101 -5.03 -36.11 -48.66
CA GLY A 101 -4.11 -37.02 -48.01
C GLY A 101 -4.63 -38.46 -48.09
N LEU A 102 -3.77 -39.39 -48.53
CA LEU A 102 -4.14 -40.78 -48.76
C LEU A 102 -4.19 -41.65 -47.49
N GLN A 103 -3.52 -41.27 -46.40
CA GLN A 103 -3.66 -41.97 -45.12
C GLN A 103 -5.05 -41.74 -44.51
N THR A 104 -5.56 -40.51 -44.60
CA THR A 104 -6.92 -40.15 -44.19
C THR A 104 -7.96 -40.59 -45.23
N ASN A 105 -7.68 -40.42 -46.53
CA ASN A 105 -8.60 -40.69 -47.64
C ASN A 105 -8.04 -41.75 -48.62
N PRO A 106 -7.91 -43.02 -48.22
CA PRO A 106 -7.30 -44.06 -49.04
C PRO A 106 -8.07 -44.36 -50.34
N ASP A 107 -9.36 -44.04 -50.37
CA ASP A 107 -10.24 -44.25 -51.52
C ASP A 107 -10.04 -43.20 -52.65
N MET A 108 -9.24 -42.15 -52.42
CA MET A 108 -8.86 -41.17 -53.45
C MET A 108 -7.91 -41.75 -54.52
N ILE A 109 -7.42 -42.99 -54.36
CA ILE A 109 -6.66 -43.69 -55.42
C ILE A 109 -7.54 -43.89 -56.66
N GLY A 110 -7.08 -43.35 -57.79
CA GLY A 110 -7.77 -43.40 -59.07
C GLY A 110 -8.62 -42.16 -59.35
N GLU A 111 -8.80 -41.25 -58.39
CA GLU A 111 -9.50 -39.99 -58.62
C GLU A 111 -8.67 -39.00 -59.43
N LYS A 112 -9.34 -38.23 -60.27
CA LYS A 112 -8.70 -37.25 -61.16
C LYS A 112 -8.74 -35.87 -60.52
N ILE A 113 -7.59 -35.24 -60.38
CA ILE A 113 -7.45 -33.92 -59.76
C ILE A 113 -6.79 -32.90 -60.69
N VAL A 114 -7.05 -31.63 -60.40
CA VAL A 114 -6.37 -30.46 -60.95
C VAL A 114 -5.61 -29.80 -59.81
N VAL A 115 -4.29 -29.70 -59.91
CA VAL A 115 -3.41 -29.11 -58.88
C VAL A 115 -2.59 -27.97 -59.45
N THR A 116 -2.68 -26.79 -58.85
CA THR A 116 -1.85 -25.62 -59.16
C THR A 116 -0.78 -25.46 -58.11
N GLY A 117 0.49 -25.31 -58.51
CA GLY A 117 1.59 -25.01 -57.60
C GLY A 117 2.93 -24.84 -58.31
N GLN A 118 4.02 -24.94 -57.56
CA GLN A 118 5.37 -24.76 -58.05
C GLN A 118 5.94 -26.06 -58.63
N LEU A 119 6.16 -26.09 -59.94
CA LEU A 119 6.88 -27.16 -60.63
C LEU A 119 8.39 -27.02 -60.35
N THR A 120 8.91 -27.96 -59.56
CA THR A 120 10.30 -27.98 -59.13
C THR A 120 10.65 -29.37 -58.60
N ALA A 121 11.95 -29.70 -58.55
CA ALA A 121 12.40 -31.02 -58.15
C ALA A 121 11.94 -31.39 -56.72
N TYR A 122 11.27 -32.54 -56.59
CA TYR A 122 10.86 -33.14 -55.33
C TYR A 122 11.33 -34.60 -55.26
N PHE A 123 11.87 -35.01 -54.10
CA PHE A 123 12.60 -36.27 -53.94
C PHE A 123 13.68 -36.55 -55.03
N ASN A 124 14.33 -35.50 -55.55
CA ASN A 124 15.31 -35.54 -56.64
C ASN A 124 14.77 -36.01 -58.02
N VAL A 125 13.45 -36.03 -58.20
CA VAL A 125 12.77 -36.20 -59.50
C VAL A 125 11.94 -34.95 -59.81
N PRO A 126 11.46 -34.73 -61.05
CA PRO A 126 10.44 -33.72 -61.34
C PRO A 126 9.26 -33.84 -60.37
N GLY A 127 8.76 -32.74 -59.82
CA GLY A 127 7.68 -32.74 -58.83
C GLY A 127 6.85 -31.46 -58.81
N LEU A 128 5.88 -31.39 -57.89
CA LEU A 128 5.09 -30.19 -57.62
C LEU A 128 5.07 -29.92 -56.11
N LYS A 129 5.52 -28.73 -55.73
CA LYS A 129 5.55 -28.24 -54.34
C LYS A 129 4.64 -27.03 -54.17
N ASN A 130 4.33 -26.72 -52.92
CA ASN A 130 3.49 -25.59 -52.53
C ASN A 130 2.21 -25.46 -53.41
N PRO A 131 1.35 -26.50 -53.50
CA PRO A 131 0.02 -26.36 -54.06
C PRO A 131 -0.71 -25.15 -53.49
N THR A 132 -1.16 -24.26 -54.37
CA THR A 132 -2.04 -23.13 -54.03
C THR A 132 -3.51 -23.43 -54.29
N ALA A 133 -3.80 -24.49 -55.08
CA ALA A 133 -5.15 -25.02 -55.27
C ALA A 133 -5.09 -26.50 -55.64
N ILE A 134 -6.02 -27.31 -55.11
CA ILE A 134 -6.27 -28.68 -55.54
C ILE A 134 -7.79 -28.88 -55.62
N THR A 135 -8.31 -29.36 -56.75
CA THR A 135 -9.72 -29.72 -56.93
C THR A 135 -9.86 -31.07 -57.63
N VAL A 136 -11.00 -31.75 -57.45
CA VAL A 136 -11.35 -32.92 -58.26
C VAL A 136 -11.85 -32.46 -59.63
N ASP A 137 -11.37 -33.08 -60.70
CA ASP A 137 -11.64 -32.68 -62.08
C ASP A 137 -13.14 -32.84 -62.43
N GLY A 138 -13.83 -31.70 -62.55
CA GLY A 138 -15.27 -31.63 -62.79
C GLY A 138 -16.13 -31.20 -61.60
N ALA A 139 -15.53 -30.93 -60.43
CA ALA A 139 -16.20 -30.20 -59.35
C ALA A 139 -15.99 -28.68 -59.53
N GLU A 140 -17.05 -27.88 -59.37
CA GLU A 140 -16.87 -26.45 -59.07
C GLU A 140 -16.24 -26.32 -57.66
N PRO A 141 -15.45 -25.27 -57.38
CA PRO A 141 -14.94 -25.03 -56.04
C PRO A 141 -16.14 -24.83 -55.12
N GLY A 142 -16.34 -25.75 -54.18
CA GLY A 142 -17.21 -25.48 -53.04
C GLY A 142 -16.64 -24.29 -52.27
N GLU A 143 -17.51 -23.46 -51.71
CA GLU A 143 -17.11 -22.56 -50.64
C GLU A 143 -16.44 -23.41 -49.54
N PRO A 144 -15.38 -22.92 -48.88
CA PRO A 144 -14.87 -23.59 -47.69
C PRO A 144 -16.03 -23.74 -46.69
N ASP A 145 -16.09 -24.88 -45.99
CA ASP A 145 -17.10 -25.08 -44.95
C ASP A 145 -17.08 -23.85 -44.01
N PRO A 146 -18.24 -23.24 -43.71
CA PRO A 146 -18.28 -22.00 -42.94
C PRO A 146 -17.61 -22.22 -41.59
N PHE A 147 -16.75 -21.29 -41.20
CA PHE A 147 -16.08 -21.34 -39.90
C PHE A 147 -17.14 -21.34 -38.79
N GLU A 148 -17.29 -22.46 -38.07
CA GLU A 148 -18.22 -22.56 -36.96
C GLU A 148 -17.62 -21.89 -35.72
N GLY A 149 -18.31 -20.86 -35.23
CA GLY A 149 -17.97 -20.08 -34.05
C GLY A 149 -19.20 -19.37 -33.49
N ILE A 150 -19.03 -18.70 -32.36
CA ILE A 150 -20.07 -17.89 -31.73
C ILE A 150 -20.18 -16.57 -32.52
N GLU A 151 -21.38 -16.24 -32.98
CA GLU A 151 -21.71 -14.99 -33.68
C GLU A 151 -22.33 -13.97 -32.72
N GLY A 152 -22.11 -12.68 -32.99
CA GLY A 152 -22.75 -11.58 -32.27
C GLY A 152 -22.05 -11.16 -30.98
N LEU A 153 -20.81 -11.60 -30.76
CA LEU A 153 -19.91 -11.07 -29.73
C LEU A 153 -19.19 -9.82 -30.24
N ARG A 154 -18.93 -8.90 -29.31
CA ARG A 154 -18.10 -7.70 -29.47
C ARG A 154 -16.72 -7.92 -28.85
N ILE A 155 -15.87 -6.90 -28.85
CA ILE A 155 -14.52 -7.03 -28.29
C ILE A 155 -14.55 -7.05 -26.76
N HIS A 156 -15.30 -6.15 -26.10
CA HIS A 156 -15.55 -6.21 -24.65
C HIS A 156 -16.09 -7.57 -24.18
N ASP A 157 -17.02 -8.19 -24.92
CA ASP A 157 -17.53 -9.55 -24.60
C ASP A 157 -16.38 -10.57 -24.56
N ILE A 158 -15.40 -10.44 -25.47
CA ILE A 158 -14.30 -11.39 -25.63
C ILE A 158 -13.21 -11.14 -24.59
N GLN A 159 -12.90 -9.88 -24.28
CA GLN A 159 -11.96 -9.53 -23.21
C GLN A 159 -12.55 -9.92 -21.84
N GLY A 160 -13.70 -9.34 -21.48
CA GLY A 160 -14.32 -9.53 -20.17
C GLY A 160 -13.59 -8.81 -19.03
N GLU A 161 -14.11 -8.98 -17.82
CA GLU A 161 -13.68 -8.28 -16.60
C GLU A 161 -12.69 -9.15 -15.80
N SER A 162 -11.60 -9.61 -16.42
CA SER A 162 -10.53 -10.40 -15.77
C SER A 162 -9.33 -10.66 -16.70
N HIS A 163 -8.15 -10.96 -16.12
CA HIS A 163 -6.90 -11.45 -16.79
C HIS A 163 -7.01 -12.76 -17.61
N THR A 164 -8.20 -13.20 -17.97
CA THR A 164 -8.42 -14.35 -18.86
C THR A 164 -9.80 -14.28 -19.50
N SER A 165 -9.83 -14.32 -20.84
CA SER A 165 -11.06 -14.26 -21.61
C SER A 165 -12.11 -15.31 -21.18
N PRO A 166 -13.38 -14.94 -20.95
CA PRO A 166 -14.48 -15.90 -20.75
C PRO A 166 -14.73 -16.77 -22.00
N TYR A 167 -14.19 -16.36 -23.15
CA TYR A 167 -14.22 -17.08 -24.42
C TYR A 167 -12.91 -17.79 -24.78
N ASN A 168 -11.94 -17.89 -23.85
CA ASN A 168 -10.70 -18.63 -24.06
C ASN A 168 -10.94 -20.06 -24.61
N LEU A 169 -10.18 -20.41 -25.64
CA LEU A 169 -10.26 -21.62 -26.47
C LEU A 169 -11.56 -21.79 -27.27
N LYS A 170 -12.52 -20.84 -27.25
CA LYS A 170 -13.72 -20.87 -28.10
C LYS A 170 -13.43 -20.31 -29.48
N ASN A 171 -14.20 -20.78 -30.47
CA ASN A 171 -14.25 -20.15 -31.79
C ASN A 171 -15.25 -18.99 -31.75
N VAL A 172 -14.84 -17.83 -32.24
CA VAL A 172 -15.67 -16.63 -32.44
C VAL A 172 -15.71 -16.28 -33.93
N LYS A 173 -16.81 -15.65 -34.38
CA LYS A 173 -17.08 -15.44 -35.79
C LYS A 173 -17.71 -14.07 -36.02
N GLU A 174 -17.31 -13.42 -37.11
CA GLU A 174 -17.78 -12.09 -37.52
C GLU A 174 -17.57 -10.97 -36.49
N VAL A 175 -16.56 -11.09 -35.61
CA VAL A 175 -16.16 -10.03 -34.67
C VAL A 175 -15.73 -8.80 -35.48
N GLU A 176 -16.37 -7.65 -35.25
CA GLU A 176 -16.13 -6.41 -35.98
C GLU A 176 -15.11 -5.53 -35.24
N GLY A 177 -14.34 -4.73 -35.97
CA GLY A 177 -13.41 -3.76 -35.40
C GLY A 177 -12.64 -2.97 -36.46
N ILE A 178 -12.08 -1.83 -36.05
CA ILE A 178 -11.18 -1.00 -36.86
C ILE A 178 -9.73 -1.36 -36.51
N VAL A 179 -8.91 -1.67 -37.51
CA VAL A 179 -7.48 -1.93 -37.32
C VAL A 179 -6.78 -0.67 -36.83
N THR A 180 -6.31 -0.65 -35.60
CA THR A 180 -5.66 0.50 -34.94
C THR A 180 -4.16 0.50 -35.14
N HIS A 181 -3.51 -0.66 -35.02
CA HIS A 181 -2.06 -0.81 -35.14
C HIS A 181 -1.67 -2.10 -35.87
N VAL A 182 -0.63 -2.08 -36.72
CA VAL A 182 -0.11 -3.27 -37.41
C VAL A 182 1.31 -3.54 -36.93
N VAL A 183 1.47 -4.58 -36.11
CA VAL A 183 2.75 -4.92 -35.44
C VAL A 183 3.72 -5.54 -36.44
N ASP A 184 3.27 -6.54 -37.21
CA ASP A 184 4.07 -7.20 -38.24
C ASP A 184 3.17 -7.80 -39.34
N GLY A 185 3.74 -8.60 -40.26
CA GLY A 185 2.97 -9.25 -41.34
C GLY A 185 2.04 -10.40 -40.92
N SER A 186 1.88 -10.64 -39.62
CA SER A 186 1.05 -11.67 -38.99
C SER A 186 0.22 -11.15 -37.83
N ASN A 187 0.56 -10.02 -37.22
CA ASN A 187 -0.04 -9.50 -36.00
C ASN A 187 -0.54 -8.06 -36.20
N PHE A 188 -1.79 -7.81 -35.83
CA PHE A 188 -2.37 -6.46 -35.78
C PHE A 188 -3.37 -6.35 -34.63
N TYR A 189 -3.53 -5.14 -34.10
CA TYR A 189 -4.57 -4.79 -33.15
C TYR A 189 -5.78 -4.21 -33.89
N MET A 190 -6.97 -4.51 -33.39
CA MET A 190 -8.21 -3.84 -33.78
C MET A 190 -9.00 -3.44 -32.54
N GLN A 191 -9.84 -2.42 -32.66
CA GLN A 191 -10.68 -1.90 -31.58
C GLN A 191 -12.13 -1.70 -32.08
N ASP A 192 -13.12 -1.89 -31.20
CA ASP A 192 -14.54 -1.77 -31.56
C ASP A 192 -14.87 -0.31 -31.97
N ASP A 193 -15.87 -0.13 -32.85
CA ASP A 193 -16.36 1.20 -33.26
C ASP A 193 -17.62 1.65 -32.50
N GLN A 194 -18.10 0.79 -31.59
CA GLN A 194 -19.30 0.98 -30.77
C GLN A 194 -19.05 0.37 -29.38
N PRO A 195 -18.30 1.07 -28.51
CA PRO A 195 -17.95 0.60 -27.18
C PRO A 195 -19.17 0.50 -26.24
N ASP A 196 -19.02 -0.19 -25.12
CA ASP A 196 -20.09 -0.41 -24.12
C ASP A 196 -20.11 0.56 -22.93
N ASP A 197 -19.13 1.48 -22.86
CA ASP A 197 -18.89 2.43 -21.77
C ASP A 197 -18.56 1.75 -20.41
N ASN A 198 -17.98 0.54 -20.41
CA ASN A 198 -17.53 -0.18 -19.20
C ASN A 198 -16.00 -0.11 -19.02
N GLU A 199 -15.56 0.58 -17.96
CA GLU A 199 -14.14 0.80 -17.63
C GLU A 199 -13.41 -0.50 -17.18
N LYS A 200 -14.15 -1.57 -16.89
CA LYS A 200 -13.61 -2.91 -16.55
C LYS A 200 -13.39 -3.82 -17.76
N THR A 201 -13.66 -3.38 -19.00
CA THR A 201 -13.48 -4.21 -20.21
C THR A 201 -12.77 -3.49 -21.33
N SER A 202 -11.78 -4.16 -21.94
CA SER A 202 -11.10 -3.61 -23.10
C SER A 202 -11.92 -3.72 -24.38
N GLU A 203 -11.91 -2.64 -25.16
CA GLU A 203 -12.47 -2.59 -26.51
C GLU A 203 -11.45 -2.92 -27.61
N GLY A 204 -10.19 -3.12 -27.23
CA GLY A 204 -9.08 -3.49 -28.10
C GLY A 204 -8.74 -4.97 -28.02
N ILE A 205 -8.23 -5.55 -29.11
CA ILE A 205 -7.82 -6.97 -29.13
C ILE A 205 -6.71 -7.26 -30.14
N LEU A 206 -5.82 -8.19 -29.79
CA LEU A 206 -4.80 -8.70 -30.68
C LEU A 206 -5.38 -9.73 -31.67
N VAL A 207 -4.99 -9.64 -32.94
CA VAL A 207 -5.38 -10.61 -33.98
C VAL A 207 -4.15 -11.22 -34.66
N TYR A 208 -3.99 -12.54 -34.51
CA TYR A 208 -2.98 -13.32 -35.22
C TYR A 208 -3.53 -13.87 -36.54
N LYS A 209 -3.08 -13.31 -37.66
CA LYS A 209 -3.32 -13.79 -39.02
C LYS A 209 -2.10 -13.65 -39.92
N PRO A 210 -1.31 -14.73 -40.13
CA PRO A 210 -0.19 -14.71 -41.08
C PRO A 210 -0.60 -14.26 -42.47
N SER A 211 0.09 -13.23 -42.99
CA SER A 211 -0.20 -12.57 -44.27
C SER A 211 -1.60 -11.96 -44.39
N HIS A 212 -2.14 -11.39 -43.30
CA HIS A 212 -3.43 -10.68 -43.24
C HIS A 212 -3.62 -9.65 -44.36
N GLY A 213 -2.60 -8.84 -44.67
CA GLY A 213 -2.64 -7.81 -45.72
C GLY A 213 -3.48 -6.57 -45.38
N VAL A 214 -4.10 -6.52 -44.20
CA VAL A 214 -4.80 -5.34 -43.64
C VAL A 214 -3.84 -4.20 -43.29
N ARG A 215 -4.39 -3.00 -43.07
CA ARG A 215 -3.69 -1.76 -42.72
C ARG A 215 -4.48 -1.00 -41.66
N THR A 216 -3.80 -0.13 -40.92
CA THR A 216 -4.45 0.85 -40.02
C THR A 216 -5.58 1.59 -40.74
N GLY A 217 -6.76 1.66 -40.10
CA GLY A 217 -7.99 2.24 -40.65
C GLY A 217 -8.79 1.31 -41.57
N ASP A 218 -8.41 0.04 -41.75
CA ASP A 218 -9.31 -0.98 -42.34
C ASP A 218 -10.35 -1.40 -41.30
N ALA A 219 -11.63 -1.42 -41.68
CA ALA A 219 -12.70 -2.05 -40.89
C ALA A 219 -12.77 -3.53 -41.27
N VAL A 220 -12.70 -4.43 -40.30
CA VAL A 220 -12.59 -5.88 -40.52
C VAL A 220 -13.70 -6.66 -39.81
N LYS A 221 -14.06 -7.80 -40.39
CA LYS A 221 -14.69 -8.93 -39.68
C LYS A 221 -13.65 -10.01 -39.47
N VAL A 222 -13.52 -10.52 -38.26
CA VAL A 222 -12.57 -11.59 -37.90
C VAL A 222 -13.30 -12.83 -37.40
N ASP A 223 -12.94 -13.97 -37.97
CA ASP A 223 -13.24 -15.28 -37.42
C ASP A 223 -11.95 -15.89 -36.86
N GLY A 224 -11.99 -16.56 -35.70
CA GLY A 224 -10.81 -17.18 -35.11
C GLY A 224 -11.10 -17.94 -33.82
N GLN A 225 -10.05 -18.49 -33.22
CA GLN A 225 -10.12 -19.05 -31.87
C GLN A 225 -9.54 -18.05 -30.88
N VAL A 226 -10.30 -17.65 -29.86
CA VAL A 226 -9.80 -16.81 -28.76
C VAL A 226 -8.81 -17.60 -27.91
N LYS A 227 -7.72 -16.98 -27.48
CA LYS A 227 -6.67 -17.59 -26.66
C LYS A 227 -6.01 -16.59 -25.74
N GLU A 228 -5.64 -17.07 -24.57
CA GLU A 228 -4.57 -16.49 -23.77
C GLU A 228 -3.21 -16.78 -24.44
N TRP A 229 -2.46 -15.72 -24.77
CA TRP A 229 -1.17 -15.84 -25.43
C TRP A 229 -0.07 -15.02 -24.73
N VAL A 230 0.98 -15.70 -24.27
CA VAL A 230 2.17 -15.03 -23.73
C VAL A 230 3.03 -14.52 -24.90
N LEU A 231 3.09 -13.19 -25.04
CA LEU A 231 3.90 -12.47 -26.03
C LEU A 231 5.42 -12.61 -25.75
N ASP A 232 6.27 -11.85 -26.44
CA ASP A 232 7.72 -11.92 -26.23
C ASP A 232 8.12 -11.46 -24.81
N GLY A 233 9.17 -12.10 -24.27
CA GLY A 233 9.56 -11.96 -22.87
C GLY A 233 10.80 -12.79 -22.56
N TYR A 234 11.15 -12.89 -21.27
CA TYR A 234 12.32 -13.62 -20.79
C TYR A 234 12.15 -15.15 -20.91
N ALA A 235 13.17 -15.94 -20.52
CA ALA A 235 13.15 -17.40 -20.70
C ALA A 235 12.06 -18.10 -19.85
N GLU A 236 11.72 -17.45 -18.74
CA GLU A 236 10.76 -17.77 -17.69
C GLU A 236 9.35 -17.24 -17.96
N LYS A 237 9.12 -16.48 -19.05
CA LYS A 237 7.84 -15.78 -19.33
C LYS A 237 6.57 -16.64 -19.20
N LEU A 238 6.64 -17.93 -19.50
CA LEU A 238 5.52 -18.87 -19.35
C LEU A 238 5.18 -19.20 -17.87
N GLN A 239 5.92 -18.65 -16.92
CA GLN A 239 5.76 -18.77 -15.47
C GLN A 239 5.47 -17.40 -14.83
N THR A 240 6.00 -16.30 -15.39
CA THR A 240 6.04 -14.97 -14.77
C THR A 240 5.18 -13.91 -15.46
N ASP A 241 5.07 -13.95 -16.78
CA ASP A 241 4.49 -12.88 -17.59
C ASP A 241 2.98 -13.10 -17.74
N LEU A 242 2.16 -12.05 -17.75
CA LEU A 242 0.72 -12.10 -18.08
C LEU A 242 0.47 -12.68 -19.49
N THR A 243 -0.80 -12.94 -19.81
CA THR A 243 -1.26 -13.34 -21.14
C THR A 243 -2.04 -12.22 -21.80
N THR A 244 -1.89 -12.09 -23.12
CA THR A 244 -2.69 -11.20 -23.96
C THR A 244 -3.83 -11.97 -24.60
N THR A 245 -5.02 -11.39 -24.67
CA THR A 245 -6.16 -11.99 -25.35
C THR A 245 -6.00 -11.86 -26.87
N GLU A 246 -5.88 -13.01 -27.55
CA GLU A 246 -5.66 -13.08 -28.99
C GLU A 246 -6.82 -13.77 -29.72
N ILE A 247 -7.37 -13.14 -30.77
CA ILE A 247 -8.15 -13.87 -31.78
C ILE A 247 -7.20 -14.54 -32.78
N ASN A 248 -6.95 -15.83 -32.58
CA ASN A 248 -6.14 -16.65 -33.48
C ASN A 248 -6.91 -16.97 -34.77
N SER A 249 -6.81 -16.09 -35.76
CA SER A 249 -7.45 -16.24 -37.07
C SER A 249 -6.64 -17.12 -38.04
N GLN A 250 -5.66 -17.91 -37.59
CA GLN A 250 -4.84 -18.76 -38.48
C GLN A 250 -5.70 -19.66 -39.38
N ASN A 251 -6.76 -20.26 -38.83
CA ASN A 251 -7.72 -21.11 -39.54
C ASN A 251 -9.07 -20.41 -39.85
N GLY A 252 -9.25 -19.17 -39.39
CA GLY A 252 -10.44 -18.34 -39.67
C GLY A 252 -10.21 -17.33 -40.80
N ASN A 253 -11.11 -16.37 -40.94
CA ASN A 253 -11.03 -15.32 -41.96
C ASN A 253 -10.77 -13.96 -41.33
N VAL A 254 -10.12 -13.07 -42.10
CA VAL A 254 -10.10 -11.63 -41.85
C VAL A 254 -10.65 -10.97 -43.11
N VAL A 255 -11.80 -10.32 -43.02
CA VAL A 255 -12.51 -9.76 -44.18
C VAL A 255 -12.65 -8.25 -44.03
N VAL A 256 -11.84 -7.50 -44.79
CA VAL A 256 -11.92 -6.04 -44.89
C VAL A 256 -13.25 -5.63 -45.51
N GLN A 257 -14.07 -4.89 -44.75
CA GLN A 257 -15.35 -4.30 -45.18
C GLN A 257 -15.13 -2.96 -45.90
N SER A 258 -14.28 -2.11 -45.33
CA SER A 258 -13.90 -0.79 -45.84
C SER A 258 -12.46 -0.44 -45.43
N SER A 259 -11.85 0.53 -46.11
CA SER A 259 -10.48 0.99 -45.88
C SER A 259 -10.41 2.50 -45.74
N GLY A 260 -9.56 2.99 -44.83
CA GLY A 260 -9.36 4.42 -44.59
C GLY A 260 -10.53 5.04 -43.82
N ASN A 261 -11.10 4.29 -42.88
CA ASN A 261 -12.04 4.81 -41.89
C ASN A 261 -11.28 5.69 -40.88
N GLU A 262 -12.02 6.51 -40.13
CA GLU A 262 -11.45 7.20 -38.96
C GLU A 262 -11.14 6.13 -37.89
N LEU A 263 -10.06 6.35 -37.12
CA LEU A 263 -9.72 5.46 -36.00
C LEU A 263 -10.60 5.80 -34.79
N PRO A 264 -10.87 4.84 -33.90
CA PRO A 264 -11.40 5.13 -32.57
C PRO A 264 -10.63 6.24 -31.88
N GLU A 265 -11.36 7.08 -31.15
CA GLU A 265 -10.78 8.11 -30.30
C GLU A 265 -9.88 7.44 -29.26
N ALA A 266 -8.75 8.08 -28.95
CA ALA A 266 -7.79 7.53 -28.00
C ALA A 266 -8.11 8.08 -26.61
N LEU A 267 -8.22 7.21 -25.61
CA LEU A 267 -8.34 7.64 -24.22
C LEU A 267 -7.05 8.34 -23.79
N VAL A 268 -7.16 9.54 -23.23
CA VAL A 268 -6.00 10.28 -22.72
C VAL A 268 -5.76 9.89 -21.26
N ILE A 269 -4.59 9.32 -21.00
CA ILE A 269 -4.17 8.96 -19.63
C ILE A 269 -3.81 10.24 -18.87
N GLY A 270 -4.29 10.36 -17.63
CA GLY A 270 -4.22 11.58 -16.81
C GLY A 270 -5.32 12.60 -17.11
N LYS A 271 -6.43 12.20 -17.76
CA LYS A 271 -7.48 13.13 -18.20
C LYS A 271 -8.84 12.48 -18.44
N ASP A 272 -8.86 11.42 -19.24
CA ASP A 272 -10.05 10.61 -19.52
C ASP A 272 -10.05 9.35 -18.64
N ILE A 273 -8.86 8.78 -18.39
CA ILE A 273 -8.60 7.65 -17.48
C ILE A 273 -7.36 7.92 -16.63
N PHE A 274 -7.30 7.37 -15.41
CA PHE A 274 -6.24 7.62 -14.44
C PHE A 274 -5.72 6.28 -13.88
N PRO A 275 -4.42 5.96 -14.03
CA PRO A 275 -3.87 4.72 -13.45
C PRO A 275 -3.77 4.87 -11.93
N PRO A 276 -4.06 3.81 -11.16
CA PRO A 276 -3.74 3.78 -9.73
C PRO A 276 -2.26 4.10 -9.48
N THR A 277 -2.00 4.91 -8.44
CA THR A 277 -0.66 5.46 -8.15
C THR A 277 0.07 4.72 -7.04
N ASP A 278 -0.61 3.90 -6.25
CA ASP A 278 -0.07 3.43 -4.98
C ASP A 278 0.30 1.95 -5.02
N VAL A 279 -0.62 1.11 -5.50
CA VAL A 279 -0.49 -0.34 -5.47
C VAL A 279 -0.54 -0.90 -6.89
N ILE A 280 0.30 -1.92 -7.16
CA ILE A 280 0.24 -2.67 -8.42
C ILE A 280 -0.88 -3.70 -8.38
N ASP A 281 -0.96 -4.41 -7.25
CA ASP A 281 -1.92 -5.47 -6.93
C ASP A 281 -2.06 -5.54 -5.39
N SER A 282 -3.29 -5.52 -4.90
CA SER A 282 -3.64 -5.39 -3.49
C SER A 282 -4.13 -6.70 -2.84
N ASP A 283 -4.56 -7.68 -3.64
CA ASP A 283 -5.23 -8.90 -3.16
C ASP A 283 -4.68 -10.24 -3.70
N GLY A 284 -3.68 -10.20 -4.59
CA GLY A 284 -3.11 -11.40 -5.22
C GLY A 284 -3.78 -11.82 -6.53
N LEU A 285 -4.40 -10.88 -7.27
CA LEU A 285 -5.24 -11.10 -8.44
C LEU A 285 -6.52 -11.92 -8.11
N GLU A 286 -7.15 -11.69 -6.95
CA GLU A 286 -8.38 -12.37 -6.54
C GLU A 286 -9.67 -11.68 -7.05
N GLU A 287 -9.75 -10.35 -6.98
CA GLU A 287 -10.76 -9.48 -7.61
C GLU A 287 -10.18 -8.82 -8.88
N PHE A 288 -11.05 -8.28 -9.76
CA PHE A 288 -10.63 -7.47 -10.90
C PHE A 288 -11.11 -6.01 -10.71
N ASN A 289 -10.20 -5.17 -10.22
CA ASN A 289 -10.47 -3.84 -9.71
C ASN A 289 -9.51 -2.77 -10.28
N PRO A 290 -9.71 -2.33 -11.54
CA PRO A 290 -8.86 -1.33 -12.19
C PRO A 290 -8.84 0.06 -11.52
N ASP A 291 -9.72 0.33 -10.56
CA ASP A 291 -9.75 1.57 -9.78
C ASP A 291 -8.71 1.58 -8.63
N VAL A 292 -8.26 0.39 -8.20
CA VAL A 292 -7.30 0.21 -7.09
C VAL A 292 -6.00 -0.41 -7.57
N ASP A 293 -6.09 -1.42 -8.44
CA ASP A 293 -4.96 -2.25 -8.84
C ASP A 293 -4.47 -1.86 -10.24
N ALA A 294 -3.26 -1.31 -10.31
CA ALA A 294 -2.72 -0.83 -11.58
C ALA A 294 -2.50 -1.96 -12.60
N ILE A 295 -2.29 -3.21 -12.15
CA ILE A 295 -2.21 -4.37 -13.05
C ILE A 295 -3.54 -4.62 -13.77
N ASP A 296 -4.67 -4.38 -13.08
CA ASP A 296 -6.02 -4.50 -13.64
C ASP A 296 -6.36 -3.31 -14.51
N PHE A 297 -5.94 -2.10 -14.12
CA PHE A 297 -6.08 -0.89 -14.95
C PHE A 297 -5.47 -1.09 -16.34
N TYR A 298 -4.23 -1.58 -16.42
CA TYR A 298 -3.58 -1.77 -17.72
C TYR A 298 -4.15 -2.97 -18.51
N GLU A 299 -4.68 -3.99 -17.83
CA GLU A 299 -5.39 -5.11 -18.46
C GLU A 299 -6.75 -4.66 -19.02
N SER A 300 -7.50 -3.83 -18.30
CA SER A 300 -8.81 -3.32 -18.74
C SER A 300 -8.74 -2.45 -19.99
N ILE A 301 -7.55 -1.96 -20.34
CA ILE A 301 -7.27 -1.22 -21.58
C ILE A 301 -6.37 -1.99 -22.57
N GLU A 302 -6.17 -3.31 -22.41
CA GLU A 302 -5.27 -4.09 -23.27
C GLU A 302 -5.64 -3.98 -24.75
N GLY A 303 -4.71 -3.57 -25.61
CA GLY A 303 -4.96 -3.46 -27.06
C GLY A 303 -5.77 -2.22 -27.46
N MET A 304 -6.23 -1.40 -26.52
CA MET A 304 -6.89 -0.13 -26.81
C MET A 304 -5.89 0.92 -27.26
N ARG A 305 -6.38 1.86 -28.07
CA ARG A 305 -5.62 3.05 -28.49
C ARG A 305 -5.67 4.11 -27.38
N ILE A 306 -4.50 4.53 -26.89
CA ILE A 306 -4.38 5.53 -25.82
C ILE A 306 -3.43 6.67 -26.21
N SER A 307 -3.56 7.79 -25.52
CA SER A 307 -2.76 9.00 -25.69
C SER A 307 -2.15 9.47 -24.37
N LEU A 308 -0.92 9.98 -24.43
CA LEU A 308 -0.25 10.70 -23.34
C LEU A 308 -0.06 12.16 -23.77
N GLU A 309 -0.56 13.14 -23.02
CA GLU A 309 -0.27 14.56 -23.26
C GLU A 309 1.07 14.94 -22.62
N ASP A 310 1.97 15.54 -23.42
CA ASP A 310 3.30 16.06 -23.03
C ASP A 310 4.15 15.18 -22.07
N PRO A 311 4.27 13.85 -22.30
CA PRO A 311 4.90 12.95 -21.34
C PRO A 311 6.39 13.23 -21.08
N THR A 312 6.79 13.08 -19.83
CA THR A 312 8.16 13.26 -19.33
C THR A 312 8.86 11.92 -19.16
N VAL A 313 10.10 11.82 -19.64
CA VAL A 313 10.95 10.62 -19.56
C VAL A 313 11.49 10.44 -18.14
N THR A 314 11.23 9.29 -17.53
CA THR A 314 11.66 8.97 -16.15
C THR A 314 12.96 8.16 -16.09
N GLY A 315 13.39 7.55 -17.20
CA GLY A 315 14.61 6.75 -17.27
C GLY A 315 15.26 6.78 -18.66
N PRO A 316 16.57 6.60 -18.79
CA PRO A 316 17.24 6.53 -20.08
C PRO A 316 16.69 5.40 -20.95
N GLN A 317 16.56 5.65 -22.25
CA GLN A 317 16.11 4.66 -23.22
C GLN A 317 16.96 3.38 -23.13
N LYS A 318 16.31 2.20 -23.15
CA LYS A 318 16.99 0.90 -23.23
C LYS A 318 16.22 -0.06 -24.12
N TYR A 319 16.87 -0.70 -25.09
CA TYR A 319 16.30 -1.70 -26.01
C TYR A 319 15.11 -1.24 -26.89
N GLY A 320 14.81 0.05 -26.95
CA GLY A 320 13.61 0.61 -27.57
C GLY A 320 12.47 0.89 -26.58
N GLU A 321 12.63 0.56 -25.31
CA GLU A 321 11.72 0.92 -24.23
C GLU A 321 12.13 2.29 -23.66
N LEU A 322 11.17 3.18 -23.53
CA LEU A 322 11.33 4.52 -22.99
C LEU A 322 10.28 4.74 -21.88
N PRO A 323 10.66 4.68 -20.60
CA PRO A 323 9.73 4.86 -19.49
C PRO A 323 9.38 6.35 -19.32
N VAL A 324 8.11 6.63 -19.07
CA VAL A 324 7.52 7.97 -18.98
C VAL A 324 6.43 8.06 -17.92
N ILE A 325 6.14 9.30 -17.50
CA ILE A 325 4.92 9.71 -16.77
C ILE A 325 4.30 10.91 -17.49
N THR A 326 2.99 11.10 -17.35
CA THR A 326 2.28 12.30 -17.84
C THR A 326 2.46 13.48 -16.90
N GLU A 327 2.40 13.24 -15.59
CA GLU A 327 2.62 14.23 -14.54
C GLU A 327 3.27 13.63 -13.29
N GLN A 328 3.65 14.48 -12.34
CA GLN A 328 4.13 14.06 -11.02
C GLN A 328 2.94 13.96 -10.06
N VAL A 329 2.86 12.86 -9.32
CA VAL A 329 1.84 12.60 -8.30
C VAL A 329 2.18 13.40 -7.04
N GLU A 330 1.19 14.04 -6.42
CA GLU A 330 1.37 14.75 -5.15
C GLU A 330 1.77 13.77 -4.03
N GLY A 331 2.50 14.22 -3.01
CA GLY A 331 3.04 13.37 -1.94
C GLY A 331 4.24 12.47 -2.32
N LYS A 332 4.44 12.11 -3.59
CA LYS A 332 5.55 11.25 -4.02
C LYS A 332 6.91 11.95 -4.10
N ASN A 333 7.97 11.18 -3.88
CA ASN A 333 9.36 11.63 -4.02
C ASN A 333 9.87 11.47 -5.46
N TYR A 334 10.44 12.55 -6.01
CA TYR A 334 11.06 12.59 -7.33
C TYR A 334 12.52 13.06 -7.25
N THR A 335 13.37 12.55 -8.14
CA THR A 335 14.74 13.05 -8.30
C THR A 335 14.75 14.48 -8.84
N LYS A 336 15.89 15.17 -8.75
CA LYS A 336 16.09 16.48 -9.40
C LYS A 336 15.89 16.47 -10.92
N GLU A 337 15.94 15.30 -11.55
CA GLU A 337 15.62 15.10 -12.97
C GLU A 337 14.14 14.75 -13.24
N GLY A 338 13.33 14.49 -12.21
CA GLY A 338 11.91 14.16 -12.33
C GLY A 338 11.59 12.66 -12.47
N ALA A 339 12.53 11.77 -12.18
CA ALA A 339 12.22 10.33 -12.05
C ALA A 339 11.57 10.06 -10.68
N PRO A 340 10.51 9.25 -10.59
CA PRO A 340 9.98 8.81 -9.30
C PRO A 340 10.98 7.88 -8.61
N LEU A 341 11.07 7.96 -7.28
CA LEU A 341 11.89 7.06 -6.48
C LEU A 341 11.12 5.80 -6.11
N LEU A 342 11.80 4.66 -6.15
CA LEU A 342 11.30 3.42 -5.56
C LEU A 342 11.40 3.51 -4.02
N THR A 343 10.29 3.28 -3.32
CA THR A 343 10.24 3.21 -1.86
C THR A 343 9.88 1.81 -1.39
N ALA A 344 9.81 1.59 -0.07
CA ALA A 344 9.33 0.32 0.50
C ALA A 344 7.87 0.05 0.11
N ASP A 345 7.05 1.10 0.14
CA ASP A 345 5.59 1.01 0.07
C ASP A 345 5.03 1.31 -1.33
N ASN A 346 5.82 1.93 -2.22
CA ASN A 346 5.35 2.35 -3.55
C ASN A 346 6.38 2.02 -4.65
N GLN A 347 5.94 1.28 -5.68
CA GLN A 347 6.77 0.84 -6.81
C GLN A 347 6.58 1.66 -8.10
N ASN A 348 5.80 2.75 -8.00
CA ASN A 348 5.39 3.67 -9.05
C ASN A 348 4.65 2.97 -10.22
N PRO A 349 3.44 2.44 -9.98
CA PRO A 349 2.57 1.84 -10.98
C PRO A 349 2.17 2.77 -12.15
N GLU A 350 2.12 4.08 -11.93
CA GLU A 350 1.75 5.11 -12.92
C GLU A 350 2.77 5.29 -14.05
N ARG A 351 3.94 4.64 -13.94
CA ARG A 351 4.98 4.66 -14.98
C ARG A 351 4.56 3.82 -16.18
N MET A 352 4.58 4.45 -17.35
CA MET A 352 4.23 3.83 -18.62
C MET A 352 5.47 3.66 -19.50
N PHE A 353 5.42 2.72 -20.45
CA PHE A 353 6.56 2.43 -21.34
C PHE A 353 6.20 2.68 -22.79
N ILE A 354 6.82 3.66 -23.43
CA ILE A 354 6.72 3.84 -24.88
C ILE A 354 7.65 2.81 -25.55
N GLN A 355 7.10 1.98 -26.45
CA GLN A 355 7.86 1.00 -27.23
C GLN A 355 8.19 1.56 -28.61
N LEU A 356 9.40 2.11 -28.73
CA LEU A 356 9.99 2.67 -29.94
C LEU A 356 10.47 1.55 -30.89
N GLN A 357 10.46 1.84 -32.19
CA GLN A 357 11.00 0.96 -33.24
C GLN A 357 12.52 1.18 -33.41
N ASP A 358 13.00 2.42 -33.33
CA ASP A 358 14.42 2.76 -33.30
C ASP A 358 15.01 2.57 -31.90
N ARG A 359 15.71 1.45 -31.74
CA ARG A 359 16.45 1.12 -30.52
C ARG A 359 17.64 2.05 -30.25
N ASN A 360 17.98 2.97 -31.14
CA ASN A 360 19.03 3.98 -30.97
C ASN A 360 18.47 5.39 -30.71
N TYR A 361 17.16 5.52 -30.45
CA TYR A 361 16.55 6.78 -30.07
C TYR A 361 17.18 7.32 -28.77
N VAL A 362 17.63 8.58 -28.79
CA VAL A 362 18.36 9.19 -27.68
C VAL A 362 17.39 9.98 -26.81
N ALA A 363 17.15 9.49 -25.59
CA ALA A 363 16.34 10.16 -24.57
C ALA A 363 16.84 9.78 -23.17
N LYS A 364 16.89 10.78 -22.27
CA LYS A 364 17.38 10.68 -20.88
C LYS A 364 16.33 11.18 -19.89
N THR A 365 16.53 10.92 -18.60
CA THR A 365 15.62 11.38 -17.55
C THR A 365 15.46 12.90 -17.56
N GLY A 366 14.19 13.34 -17.53
CA GLY A 366 13.77 14.73 -17.57
C GLY A 366 13.65 15.34 -18.97
N ASP A 367 13.90 14.57 -20.04
CA ASP A 367 13.48 14.98 -21.39
C ASP A 367 11.94 14.90 -21.50
N GLN A 368 11.29 15.80 -22.23
CA GLN A 368 9.83 15.85 -22.34
C GLN A 368 9.37 15.93 -23.80
N PHE A 369 8.28 15.26 -24.17
CA PHE A 369 7.68 15.40 -25.50
C PHE A 369 6.85 16.69 -25.64
N ASP A 370 7.01 17.41 -26.76
CA ASP A 370 6.27 18.63 -27.14
C ASP A 370 5.01 18.26 -27.94
N GLY A 371 4.01 17.71 -27.25
CA GLY A 371 2.74 17.25 -27.80
C GLY A 371 2.37 15.83 -27.42
N THR A 372 1.20 15.39 -27.91
CA THR A 372 0.61 14.09 -27.60
C THR A 372 1.36 12.93 -28.24
N VAL A 373 1.77 11.95 -27.44
CA VAL A 373 2.19 10.61 -27.91
C VAL A 373 0.96 9.72 -27.95
N THR A 374 0.72 9.00 -29.04
CA THR A 374 -0.44 8.11 -29.17
C THR A 374 -0.02 6.74 -29.70
N GLY A 375 -0.54 5.67 -29.10
CA GLY A 375 -0.20 4.29 -29.46
C GLY A 375 -1.28 3.30 -29.05
N VAL A 376 -0.93 2.02 -29.01
CA VAL A 376 -1.81 0.92 -28.56
C VAL A 376 -1.16 0.18 -27.40
N ILE A 377 -1.92 -0.12 -26.35
CA ILE A 377 -1.44 -0.92 -25.20
C ILE A 377 -1.17 -2.36 -25.63
N SER A 378 -0.06 -2.91 -25.16
CA SER A 378 0.39 -4.29 -25.39
C SER A 378 1.24 -4.71 -24.21
N TYR A 379 1.32 -6.01 -23.92
CA TYR A 379 2.14 -6.52 -22.83
C TYR A 379 3.32 -7.37 -23.34
N SER A 380 4.56 -7.12 -22.90
CA SER A 380 5.73 -7.94 -23.27
C SER A 380 6.96 -7.63 -22.40
N PHE A 381 7.85 -8.62 -22.21
CA PHE A 381 8.99 -8.52 -21.30
C PHE A 381 8.56 -8.02 -19.91
N SER A 382 7.51 -8.67 -19.42
CA SER A 382 6.96 -8.49 -18.08
C SER A 382 6.47 -7.06 -17.74
N ASN A 383 6.11 -6.25 -18.75
CA ASN A 383 5.58 -4.90 -18.58
C ASN A 383 4.51 -4.58 -19.64
N PHE A 384 3.56 -3.72 -19.29
CA PHE A 384 2.66 -3.04 -20.23
C PHE A 384 3.40 -1.95 -21.00
N LYS A 385 3.06 -1.78 -22.28
CA LYS A 385 3.78 -0.93 -23.23
C LYS A 385 2.85 -0.30 -24.25
N ILE A 386 3.17 0.91 -24.66
CA ILE A 386 2.46 1.70 -25.66
C ILE A 386 3.21 1.55 -26.99
N LEU A 387 2.64 0.78 -27.92
CA LEU A 387 3.20 0.58 -29.26
C LEU A 387 2.97 1.81 -30.12
N VAL A 388 4.06 2.50 -30.49
CA VAL A 388 4.02 3.75 -31.27
C VAL A 388 4.59 3.58 -32.68
N ASN A 389 4.31 4.55 -33.55
CA ASN A 389 5.01 4.75 -34.81
C ASN A 389 6.01 5.90 -34.65
N ASP A 390 7.31 5.62 -34.77
CA ASP A 390 8.36 6.63 -34.57
C ASP A 390 8.23 7.86 -35.48
N ASP A 391 7.72 7.68 -36.72
CA ASP A 391 7.45 8.75 -37.69
C ASP A 391 6.28 9.68 -37.26
N GLU A 392 5.49 9.30 -36.25
CA GLU A 392 4.33 10.03 -35.73
C GLU A 392 4.60 10.68 -34.36
N LEU A 393 5.78 10.47 -33.77
CA LEU A 393 6.14 11.05 -32.48
C LEU A 393 6.28 12.60 -32.54
N PRO A 394 5.83 13.31 -31.49
CA PRO A 394 6.12 14.74 -31.31
C PRO A 394 7.63 14.99 -31.12
N ALA A 395 8.03 16.26 -31.14
CA ALA A 395 9.42 16.62 -30.89
C ALA A 395 9.80 16.36 -29.43
N LEU A 396 11.00 15.85 -29.17
CA LEU A 396 11.54 15.74 -27.82
C LEU A 396 12.25 17.04 -27.43
N ASN A 397 11.79 17.69 -26.37
CA ASN A 397 12.48 18.76 -25.68
C ASN A 397 13.54 18.15 -24.76
N GLU A 398 14.78 18.08 -25.23
CA GLU A 398 15.91 17.62 -24.43
C GLU A 398 16.22 18.59 -23.27
N ARG A 399 16.33 18.05 -22.04
CA ARG A 399 16.85 18.75 -20.87
C ARG A 399 18.34 19.07 -21.05
N GLU A 400 18.79 20.19 -20.47
CA GLU A 400 20.22 20.54 -20.45
C GLU A 400 21.03 19.47 -19.68
N PHE A 401 22.11 18.97 -20.29
CA PHE A 401 23.03 18.03 -19.66
C PHE A 401 23.98 18.76 -18.72
N THR A 402 23.81 18.56 -17.42
CA THR A 402 24.66 19.09 -16.35
C THR A 402 25.36 17.95 -15.62
N PRO A 403 26.64 17.62 -15.94
CA PRO A 403 27.36 16.57 -15.25
C PRO A 403 27.67 17.00 -13.82
N GLU A 404 27.13 16.28 -12.84
CA GLU A 404 27.28 16.62 -11.43
C GLU A 404 28.70 16.35 -10.91
N THR A 405 29.14 17.20 -10.00
CA THR A 405 30.43 17.09 -9.29
C THR A 405 30.14 17.13 -7.81
N THR A 406 30.85 16.32 -7.01
CA THR A 406 30.63 16.28 -5.56
C THR A 406 30.69 17.67 -4.92
N THR A 407 29.81 17.90 -3.95
CA THR A 407 29.77 19.09 -3.13
C THR A 407 30.81 19.07 -2.00
N ILE A 408 31.36 17.89 -1.69
CA ILE A 408 32.36 17.68 -0.64
C ILE A 408 33.67 18.42 -0.98
N GLU A 409 34.02 19.43 -0.18
CA GLU A 409 35.33 20.09 -0.26
C GLU A 409 36.38 19.26 0.49
N LYS A 410 37.42 18.78 -0.22
CA LYS A 410 38.43 17.89 0.35
C LYS A 410 39.32 18.57 1.40
N ASP A 411 39.28 18.07 2.65
CA ASP A 411 40.26 18.41 3.69
C ASP A 411 41.56 17.57 3.54
N GLU A 412 42.66 18.07 4.09
CA GLU A 412 43.94 17.38 4.21
C GLU A 412 44.03 16.50 5.47
N ASP A 413 43.28 16.83 6.53
CA ASP A 413 43.27 16.11 7.79
C ASP A 413 42.20 15.00 7.85
N LYS A 414 41.18 15.02 6.96
CA LYS A 414 40.14 13.97 6.81
C LYS A 414 40.39 13.03 5.62
N LEU A 415 39.88 11.80 5.68
CA LEU A 415 40.04 10.78 4.64
C LEU A 415 38.89 10.82 3.62
N THR A 416 39.20 10.81 2.31
CA THR A 416 38.16 10.69 1.25
C THR A 416 38.08 9.26 0.69
N ILE A 417 36.91 8.63 0.78
CA ILE A 417 36.65 7.27 0.26
C ILE A 417 35.52 7.32 -0.75
N ALA A 418 35.65 6.62 -1.87
CA ALA A 418 34.58 6.46 -2.85
C ALA A 418 34.26 4.99 -3.14
N SER A 419 33.01 4.75 -3.54
CA SER A 419 32.56 3.49 -4.16
C SER A 419 32.18 3.77 -5.60
N TYR A 420 32.65 2.95 -6.53
CA TYR A 420 32.30 3.11 -7.94
C TYR A 420 32.20 1.76 -8.65
N ASN A 421 30.97 1.35 -8.99
CA ASN A 421 30.72 0.32 -9.98
C ASN A 421 31.02 0.88 -11.38
N ILE A 422 31.97 0.24 -12.07
CA ILE A 422 32.48 0.70 -13.38
C ILE A 422 32.00 -0.18 -14.56
N GLU A 423 30.97 -1.01 -14.34
CA GLU A 423 30.21 -1.79 -15.32
C GLU A 423 31.10 -2.58 -16.31
N ASN A 424 31.43 -3.82 -15.96
CA ASN A 424 32.18 -4.77 -16.79
C ASN A 424 33.44 -4.19 -17.47
N PHE A 425 34.28 -3.47 -16.71
CA PHE A 425 35.38 -2.70 -17.29
C PHE A 425 36.59 -3.56 -17.72
N ASP A 426 37.01 -3.42 -18.98
CA ASP A 426 38.33 -3.85 -19.49
C ASP A 426 39.08 -2.73 -20.23
N ALA A 427 40.41 -2.71 -20.13
CA ALA A 427 41.26 -1.63 -20.65
C ALA A 427 41.35 -1.51 -22.18
N SER A 428 40.74 -2.44 -22.94
CA SER A 428 40.66 -2.32 -24.39
C SER A 428 39.62 -1.29 -24.83
N ASP A 429 38.60 -1.01 -24.01
CA ASP A 429 37.75 0.18 -24.19
C ASP A 429 38.43 1.43 -23.63
N THR A 430 39.18 2.09 -24.52
CA THR A 430 39.84 3.36 -24.20
C THR A 430 38.87 4.53 -24.01
N THR A 431 37.63 4.43 -24.49
CA THR A 431 36.61 5.49 -24.37
C THR A 431 35.99 5.44 -22.98
N LYS A 432 35.49 4.26 -22.57
CA LYS A 432 34.97 4.04 -21.21
C LYS A 432 36.05 4.29 -20.16
N ARG A 433 37.28 3.78 -20.35
CA ARG A 433 38.42 4.11 -19.48
C ARG A 433 38.62 5.61 -19.31
N ASP A 434 38.63 6.38 -20.40
CA ASP A 434 38.89 7.82 -20.33
C ASP A 434 37.71 8.59 -19.71
N LYS A 435 36.46 8.12 -19.87
CA LYS A 435 35.29 8.65 -19.13
C LYS A 435 35.40 8.37 -17.62
N LEU A 436 35.61 7.10 -17.24
CA LEU A 436 35.75 6.66 -15.83
C LEU A 436 36.90 7.39 -15.11
N ALA A 437 38.08 7.44 -15.73
CA ALA A 437 39.23 8.11 -15.15
C ALA A 437 39.07 9.64 -15.09
N LYS A 438 38.25 10.22 -15.97
CA LYS A 438 37.85 11.63 -15.88
C LYS A 438 36.90 11.84 -14.70
N SER A 439 35.87 11.01 -14.52
CA SER A 439 34.90 11.20 -13.43
C SER A 439 35.52 10.99 -12.05
N MET A 440 36.43 10.01 -11.90
CA MET A 440 37.24 9.85 -10.68
C MET A 440 38.05 11.11 -10.29
N VAL A 441 38.39 11.97 -11.25
CA VAL A 441 39.24 13.15 -11.03
C VAL A 441 38.43 14.45 -10.95
N GLU A 442 37.56 14.69 -11.93
CA GLU A 442 36.80 15.94 -12.08
C GLU A 442 35.44 15.90 -11.34
N ASN A 443 34.78 14.74 -11.25
CA ASN A 443 33.46 14.61 -10.63
C ASN A 443 33.54 14.18 -9.15
N LEU A 444 34.49 13.28 -8.80
CA LEU A 444 34.69 12.78 -7.43
C LEU A 444 35.85 13.46 -6.67
N GLY A 445 36.47 14.50 -7.23
CA GLY A 445 37.51 15.27 -6.53
C GLY A 445 38.84 14.53 -6.27
N SER A 446 39.12 13.43 -6.96
CA SER A 446 40.26 12.53 -6.70
C SER A 446 40.30 11.97 -5.26
N PRO A 447 39.40 11.01 -4.93
CA PRO A 447 39.35 10.36 -3.61
C PRO A 447 40.67 9.68 -3.24
N ASP A 448 40.93 9.53 -1.94
CA ASP A 448 42.15 8.88 -1.43
C ASP A 448 42.07 7.35 -1.58
N ILE A 449 40.89 6.77 -1.39
CA ILE A 449 40.59 5.36 -1.65
C ILE A 449 39.36 5.30 -2.57
N ILE A 450 39.40 4.43 -3.57
CA ILE A 450 38.25 4.11 -4.44
C ILE A 450 38.06 2.59 -4.43
N GLY A 451 36.96 2.13 -3.84
CA GLY A 451 36.47 0.77 -4.03
C GLY A 451 35.88 0.64 -5.43
N LEU A 452 36.51 -0.17 -6.28
CA LEU A 452 36.04 -0.47 -7.62
C LEU A 452 35.22 -1.77 -7.62
N VAL A 453 34.05 -1.70 -8.24
CA VAL A 453 33.18 -2.83 -8.52
C VAL A 453 33.12 -3.06 -10.04
N GLU A 454 32.97 -4.31 -10.46
CA GLU A 454 32.94 -4.74 -11.88
C GLU A 454 34.23 -4.60 -12.71
N VAL A 455 35.40 -4.88 -12.11
CA VAL A 455 36.65 -5.00 -12.88
C VAL A 455 36.73 -6.38 -13.57
N LEU A 456 36.88 -6.41 -14.91
CA LEU A 456 37.10 -7.65 -15.68
C LEU A 456 38.57 -8.08 -15.71
N ASP A 457 38.82 -9.22 -16.37
CA ASP A 457 40.16 -9.75 -16.64
C ASP A 457 40.92 -8.93 -17.69
N ASP A 458 42.25 -9.08 -17.75
CA ASP A 458 43.13 -8.55 -18.80
C ASP A 458 42.72 -9.04 -20.21
N SER A 459 41.90 -10.10 -20.30
CA SER A 459 41.35 -10.65 -21.54
C SER A 459 39.93 -10.15 -21.87
N GLY A 460 39.28 -9.40 -20.96
CA GLY A 460 37.87 -9.00 -21.05
C GLY A 460 36.92 -10.19 -20.84
N THR A 461 35.84 -10.27 -21.62
CA THR A 461 34.84 -11.36 -21.57
C THR A 461 35.28 -12.66 -22.28
N LYS A 462 36.59 -12.86 -22.49
CA LYS A 462 37.10 -14.04 -23.22
C LYS A 462 37.28 -15.22 -22.27
N ASP A 463 36.49 -16.27 -22.50
CA ASP A 463 36.65 -17.58 -21.86
C ASP A 463 37.95 -18.28 -22.31
N ASP A 464 39.08 -17.83 -21.75
CA ASP A 464 40.43 -18.36 -21.98
C ASP A 464 41.19 -18.76 -20.69
N GLY A 465 40.52 -18.66 -19.53
CA GLY A 465 41.07 -19.00 -18.21
C GLY A 465 41.98 -17.94 -17.59
N THR A 466 42.03 -16.73 -18.16
CA THR A 466 42.69 -15.57 -17.54
C THR A 466 41.84 -15.07 -16.37
N VAL A 467 42.42 -14.97 -15.17
CA VAL A 467 41.78 -14.41 -13.96
C VAL A 467 42.47 -13.14 -13.44
N LYS A 468 43.43 -12.60 -14.18
CA LYS A 468 44.30 -11.49 -13.77
C LYS A 468 43.78 -10.16 -14.32
N ALA A 469 43.81 -9.08 -13.53
CA ALA A 469 43.27 -7.77 -13.91
C ALA A 469 44.25 -6.56 -13.78
N ASP A 470 45.54 -6.74 -13.46
CA ASP A 470 46.47 -5.59 -13.27
C ASP A 470 46.55 -4.62 -14.46
N GLY A 471 46.30 -5.10 -15.69
CA GLY A 471 46.26 -4.24 -16.87
C GLY A 471 45.14 -3.20 -16.80
N ASN A 472 44.01 -3.58 -16.22
CA ASN A 472 42.82 -2.74 -16.08
C ASN A 472 43.01 -1.65 -15.02
N TYR A 473 43.46 -2.02 -13.80
CA TYR A 473 43.81 -1.04 -12.77
C TYR A 473 44.92 -0.07 -13.21
N LYS A 474 45.97 -0.58 -13.87
CA LYS A 474 47.04 0.27 -14.39
C LYS A 474 46.52 1.25 -15.45
N ALA A 475 45.63 0.81 -16.33
CA ALA A 475 45.07 1.66 -17.38
C ALA A 475 44.23 2.81 -16.79
N LEU A 476 43.42 2.55 -15.77
CA LEU A 476 42.67 3.60 -15.05
C LEU A 476 43.63 4.59 -14.36
N SER A 477 44.63 4.10 -13.61
CA SER A 477 45.64 4.95 -12.97
C SER A 477 46.42 5.83 -13.96
N ASP A 478 46.90 5.25 -15.07
CA ASP A 478 47.58 6.00 -16.14
C ASP A 478 46.66 7.07 -16.77
N ALA A 479 45.35 6.81 -16.85
CA ALA A 479 44.36 7.72 -17.38
C ALA A 479 43.97 8.82 -16.37
N SER A 480 43.89 8.54 -15.07
CA SER A 480 43.61 9.55 -14.03
C SER A 480 44.71 10.63 -14.03
N VAL A 481 45.98 10.23 -14.16
CA VAL A 481 47.12 11.16 -14.30
C VAL A 481 47.00 12.06 -15.54
N LYS A 482 46.40 11.57 -16.63
CA LYS A 482 46.17 12.37 -17.86
C LYS A 482 45.12 13.48 -17.64
N PHE A 483 44.16 13.28 -16.73
CA PHE A 483 43.16 14.29 -16.35
C PHE A 483 43.61 15.18 -15.17
N GLY A 484 44.76 14.90 -14.57
CA GLY A 484 45.36 15.72 -13.50
C GLY A 484 45.23 15.13 -12.09
N GLY A 485 44.64 13.93 -11.96
CA GLY A 485 44.57 13.19 -10.70
C GLY A 485 45.88 12.49 -10.33
N PRO A 486 45.91 11.79 -9.18
CA PRO A 486 47.09 11.10 -8.69
C PRO A 486 47.42 9.84 -9.49
N ALA A 487 48.67 9.39 -9.37
CA ALA A 487 49.10 8.08 -9.87
C ALA A 487 48.68 6.97 -8.90
N TYR A 488 47.39 6.63 -8.91
CA TYR A 488 46.80 5.60 -8.06
C TYR A 488 47.60 4.28 -8.08
N LYS A 489 47.85 3.70 -6.90
CA LYS A 489 48.20 2.28 -6.75
C LYS A 489 46.93 1.46 -6.65
N TRP A 490 47.05 0.13 -6.71
CA TRP A 490 45.91 -0.78 -6.58
C TRP A 490 46.21 -2.00 -5.72
N THR A 491 45.15 -2.63 -5.22
CA THR A 491 45.19 -3.98 -4.65
C THR A 491 43.87 -4.71 -4.88
N GLU A 492 43.92 -6.03 -5.03
CA GLU A 492 42.80 -6.91 -5.44
C GLU A 492 43.12 -8.36 -5.05
N ILE A 493 42.18 -9.29 -5.14
CA ILE A 493 42.47 -10.74 -5.15
C ILE A 493 41.78 -11.40 -6.34
N ALA A 494 42.59 -11.83 -7.31
CA ALA A 494 42.16 -12.50 -8.53
C ALA A 494 41.20 -13.68 -8.24
N PRO A 495 40.02 -13.75 -8.90
CA PRO A 495 39.01 -14.79 -8.69
C PRO A 495 39.49 -16.19 -9.08
N GLN A 496 38.74 -17.22 -8.67
CA GLN A 496 38.84 -18.53 -9.32
C GLN A 496 37.99 -18.53 -10.60
N ASP A 497 38.56 -19.09 -11.67
CA ASP A 497 37.93 -19.16 -12.99
C ASP A 497 36.50 -19.73 -12.90
N LYS A 498 35.51 -18.90 -13.24
CA LYS A 498 34.07 -19.21 -13.29
C LYS A 498 33.44 -19.57 -11.94
N GLN A 499 34.09 -19.29 -10.81
CA GLN A 499 33.51 -19.48 -9.47
C GLN A 499 32.95 -18.18 -8.86
N ASP A 500 33.47 -17.04 -9.31
CA ASP A 500 33.02 -15.70 -8.91
C ASP A 500 32.12 -15.19 -10.04
N GLY A 501 30.82 -15.04 -9.78
CA GLY A 501 29.81 -14.83 -10.82
C GLY A 501 29.91 -13.51 -11.57
N GLY A 502 29.20 -13.39 -12.69
CA GLY A 502 29.24 -12.19 -13.53
C GLY A 502 28.92 -12.50 -14.99
N VAL A 503 29.41 -11.65 -15.88
CA VAL A 503 29.20 -11.75 -17.33
C VAL A 503 29.76 -13.06 -17.91
N PRO A 504 29.06 -13.74 -18.83
CA PRO A 504 29.55 -14.98 -19.44
C PRO A 504 30.94 -14.85 -20.08
N GLY A 505 31.88 -15.68 -19.61
CA GLY A 505 33.23 -15.80 -20.16
C GLY A 505 34.28 -14.85 -19.58
N GLY A 506 33.88 -13.82 -18.84
CA GLY A 506 34.76 -13.04 -17.98
C GLY A 506 34.56 -13.41 -16.52
N ASN A 507 35.54 -13.12 -15.67
CA ASN A 507 35.36 -13.11 -14.23
C ASN A 507 35.13 -11.66 -13.79
N ILE A 508 34.29 -11.44 -12.77
CA ILE A 508 34.11 -10.11 -12.17
C ILE A 508 34.76 -10.10 -10.78
N ARG A 509 35.40 -8.98 -10.41
CA ARG A 509 35.92 -8.79 -9.04
C ARG A 509 35.68 -7.37 -8.54
N VAL A 510 35.82 -7.24 -7.22
CA VAL A 510 36.05 -5.99 -6.52
C VAL A 510 37.55 -5.76 -6.31
N GLY A 511 37.95 -4.51 -6.09
CA GLY A 511 39.33 -4.15 -5.73
C GLY A 511 39.44 -2.67 -5.42
N TYR A 512 40.67 -2.18 -5.23
CA TYR A 512 40.92 -0.80 -4.79
C TYR A 512 41.84 -0.06 -5.74
N LEU A 513 41.55 1.21 -6.00
CA LEU A 513 42.55 2.23 -6.30
C LEU A 513 42.81 3.05 -5.03
N TYR A 514 44.06 3.44 -4.78
CA TYR A 514 44.39 4.29 -3.62
C TYR A 514 45.53 5.27 -3.93
N ASN A 515 45.43 6.49 -3.40
CA ASN A 515 46.39 7.57 -3.62
C ASN A 515 47.61 7.39 -2.69
N PRO A 516 48.79 6.98 -3.22
CA PRO A 516 49.95 6.68 -2.39
C PRO A 516 50.65 7.92 -1.80
N GLU A 517 50.16 9.12 -2.09
CA GLU A 517 50.62 10.37 -1.46
C GLU A 517 49.80 10.73 -0.21
N ARG A 518 48.65 10.08 0.00
CA ARG A 518 47.70 10.33 1.11
C ARG A 518 47.50 9.12 2.02
N VAL A 519 47.40 7.91 1.46
CA VAL A 519 47.14 6.66 2.20
C VAL A 519 48.18 5.58 1.91
N THR A 520 48.46 4.75 2.91
CA THR A 520 49.35 3.58 2.79
C THR A 520 48.57 2.30 3.06
N LEU A 521 48.62 1.31 2.15
CA LEU A 521 48.11 -0.03 2.44
C LEU A 521 48.96 -0.66 3.55
N ALA A 522 48.34 -1.06 4.66
CA ALA A 522 49.05 -1.56 5.85
C ALA A 522 49.87 -2.84 5.55
N GLU A 523 51.01 -3.03 6.23
CA GLU A 523 51.87 -4.20 5.99
C GLU A 523 51.19 -5.51 6.42
N GLY A 524 50.98 -6.44 5.48
CA GLY A 524 50.38 -7.76 5.75
C GLY A 524 50.71 -8.78 4.67
N GLU A 525 50.34 -10.05 4.91
CA GLU A 525 50.40 -11.10 3.87
C GLU A 525 49.18 -10.94 2.95
N LYS A 526 49.39 -10.81 1.63
CA LYS A 526 48.27 -10.74 0.67
C LYS A 526 47.55 -12.09 0.60
N GLY A 527 46.24 -12.08 0.79
CA GLY A 527 45.41 -13.29 0.74
C GLY A 527 45.33 -13.97 -0.63
N ASP A 528 44.84 -15.21 -0.63
CA ASP A 528 44.55 -16.02 -1.81
C ASP A 528 43.02 -16.17 -2.05
N GLN A 529 42.62 -17.01 -3.01
CA GLN A 529 41.21 -17.16 -3.37
C GLN A 529 40.35 -17.94 -2.37
N THR A 530 40.95 -18.64 -1.42
CA THR A 530 40.34 -19.68 -0.58
C THR A 530 40.58 -19.50 0.91
N THR A 531 41.60 -18.73 1.29
CA THR A 531 41.92 -18.47 2.70
C THR A 531 41.13 -17.27 3.19
N ALA A 532 40.29 -17.47 4.20
CA ALA A 532 39.52 -16.42 4.85
C ALA A 532 40.44 -15.44 5.61
N VAL A 533 40.12 -14.15 5.53
CA VAL A 533 40.67 -13.12 6.41
C VAL A 533 39.97 -13.18 7.78
N GLY A 534 40.70 -12.78 8.81
CA GLY A 534 40.19 -12.53 10.16
C GLY A 534 40.84 -11.27 10.72
N TYR A 535 40.43 -10.84 11.91
CA TYR A 535 41.04 -9.71 12.62
C TYR A 535 41.74 -10.18 13.90
N GLU A 536 43.02 -9.84 14.07
CA GLU A 536 43.83 -10.20 15.24
C GLU A 536 44.86 -9.11 15.59
N ASN A 537 45.00 -8.79 16.88
CA ASN A 537 46.03 -7.86 17.40
C ASN A 537 46.03 -6.45 16.77
N GLY A 538 44.86 -5.94 16.37
CA GLY A 538 44.72 -4.62 15.72
C GLY A 538 44.88 -4.63 14.20
N SER A 539 45.02 -5.80 13.56
CA SER A 539 45.20 -5.86 12.10
C SER A 539 44.48 -7.03 11.45
N LEU A 540 44.16 -6.89 10.16
CA LEU A 540 43.73 -8.00 9.31
C LEU A 540 44.83 -9.07 9.23
N THR A 541 44.46 -10.34 9.36
CA THR A 541 45.40 -11.47 9.23
C THR A 541 45.94 -11.63 7.80
N LEU A 542 45.23 -11.09 6.81
CA LEU A 542 45.60 -11.00 5.40
C LEU A 542 45.24 -9.61 4.87
N ASN A 543 46.16 -8.91 4.20
CA ASN A 543 45.90 -7.57 3.66
C ASN A 543 46.33 -7.42 2.17
N PRO A 544 45.38 -7.23 1.24
CA PRO A 544 43.94 -7.45 1.39
C PRO A 544 43.64 -8.94 1.64
N GLY A 545 42.42 -9.25 2.06
CA GLY A 545 41.94 -10.61 2.31
C GLY A 545 40.45 -10.76 1.97
N ARG A 546 40.03 -11.97 1.63
CA ARG A 546 38.61 -12.26 1.31
C ARG A 546 37.87 -12.71 2.57
N ILE A 547 36.66 -12.19 2.78
CA ILE A 547 35.78 -12.61 3.88
C ILE A 547 35.14 -13.95 3.49
N ASP A 548 35.27 -14.96 4.36
CA ASP A 548 34.87 -16.38 4.18
C ASP A 548 34.62 -16.82 2.71
N PRO A 549 35.67 -16.85 1.86
CA PRO A 549 35.52 -17.04 0.41
C PRO A 549 35.03 -18.44 0.01
N THR A 550 34.94 -19.36 0.97
CA THR A 550 34.44 -20.73 0.80
C THR A 550 33.00 -20.92 1.25
N ASN A 551 32.35 -19.88 1.79
CA ASN A 551 30.94 -19.94 2.22
C ASN A 551 30.00 -20.21 1.02
N ASP A 552 28.99 -21.05 1.23
CA ASP A 552 27.94 -21.32 0.23
C ASP A 552 27.13 -20.05 -0.13
N ALA A 553 27.11 -19.03 0.75
CA ALA A 553 26.55 -17.70 0.46
C ALA A 553 27.19 -17.04 -0.78
N PHE A 554 28.49 -17.24 -1.01
CA PHE A 554 29.21 -16.68 -2.17
C PHE A 554 29.21 -17.59 -3.41
N ARG A 555 28.39 -18.66 -3.43
CA ARG A 555 28.28 -19.56 -4.57
C ARG A 555 27.81 -18.81 -5.82
N SER A 556 28.65 -18.79 -6.87
CA SER A 556 28.41 -18.02 -8.09
C SER A 556 28.20 -16.51 -7.84
N SER A 557 28.73 -15.96 -6.75
CA SER A 557 28.76 -14.53 -6.46
C SER A 557 30.20 -14.03 -6.25
N ARG A 558 30.41 -12.71 -6.23
CA ARG A 558 31.72 -12.09 -5.97
C ARG A 558 32.00 -12.18 -4.46
N LYS A 559 33.25 -12.43 -4.08
CA LYS A 559 33.66 -12.56 -2.67
C LYS A 559 34.08 -11.18 -2.17
N SER A 560 33.57 -10.78 -1.02
CA SER A 560 33.90 -9.51 -0.37
C SER A 560 35.39 -9.42 -0.03
N LEU A 561 35.96 -8.24 -0.19
CA LEU A 561 37.41 -8.00 -0.07
C LEU A 561 37.69 -6.92 0.98
N ALA A 562 38.20 -7.34 2.13
CA ALA A 562 38.69 -6.41 3.16
C ALA A 562 40.12 -5.94 2.83
N ALA A 563 40.40 -4.66 3.03
CA ALA A 563 41.72 -4.06 2.95
C ALA A 563 41.90 -3.01 4.05
N GLN A 564 43.03 -3.07 4.75
CA GLN A 564 43.39 -2.13 5.82
C GLN A 564 44.38 -1.09 5.31
N PHE A 565 44.08 0.18 5.57
CA PHE A 565 44.89 1.33 5.17
C PHE A 565 45.24 2.18 6.40
N ASP A 566 46.44 2.75 6.37
CA ASP A 566 46.92 3.81 7.26
C ASP A 566 46.65 5.16 6.60
N PHE A 567 46.00 6.07 7.32
CA PHE A 567 45.80 7.48 6.98
C PHE A 567 46.18 8.35 8.17
N ASN A 568 47.19 9.22 8.01
CA ASN A 568 47.70 10.11 9.06
C ASN A 568 48.12 9.43 10.39
N GLY A 569 48.29 8.11 10.42
CA GLY A 569 48.62 7.32 11.60
C GLY A 569 47.45 6.52 12.19
N GLU A 570 46.24 6.71 11.66
CA GLU A 570 45.04 5.97 12.04
C GLU A 570 44.73 4.86 11.01
N ASP A 571 44.32 3.69 11.51
CA ASP A 571 43.93 2.55 10.70
C ASP A 571 42.46 2.65 10.28
N VAL A 572 42.16 2.25 9.05
CA VAL A 572 40.79 2.04 8.53
C VAL A 572 40.68 0.75 7.74
N ILE A 573 39.62 -0.02 7.98
CA ILE A 573 39.30 -1.25 7.26
C ILE A 573 38.19 -0.95 6.27
N VAL A 574 38.51 -1.00 4.98
CA VAL A 574 37.53 -0.87 3.90
C VAL A 574 37.17 -2.26 3.38
N ILE A 575 35.88 -2.53 3.22
CA ILE A 575 35.32 -3.79 2.73
C ILE A 575 34.54 -3.49 1.44
N ALA A 576 35.06 -3.95 0.31
CA ALA A 576 34.44 -3.79 -0.99
C ALA A 576 33.60 -5.02 -1.34
N ASN A 577 32.40 -4.78 -1.83
CA ASN A 577 31.36 -5.78 -2.04
C ASN A 577 30.76 -5.70 -3.44
N HIS A 578 30.23 -6.83 -3.91
CA HIS A 578 29.40 -6.89 -5.10
C HIS A 578 28.47 -8.10 -5.01
N PHE A 579 27.29 -7.92 -4.43
CA PHE A 579 26.38 -9.03 -4.10
C PHE A 579 25.82 -9.70 -5.37
N ASN A 580 25.03 -10.78 -5.23
CA ASN A 580 24.34 -11.35 -6.40
C ASN A 580 23.26 -10.39 -6.90
N SER A 581 23.11 -10.29 -8.21
CA SER A 581 22.10 -9.44 -8.82
C SER A 581 20.67 -9.89 -8.50
N LYS A 582 19.72 -8.97 -8.67
CA LYS A 582 18.26 -9.21 -8.59
C LYS A 582 17.72 -10.10 -9.74
N GLY A 583 18.60 -10.76 -10.49
CA GLY A 583 18.22 -11.62 -11.61
C GLY A 583 17.61 -12.94 -11.13
N GLY A 584 16.37 -13.22 -11.54
CA GLY A 584 15.58 -14.35 -11.06
C GLY A 584 14.61 -13.99 -9.93
N ASP A 585 14.52 -12.71 -9.55
CA ASP A 585 13.33 -12.16 -8.90
C ASP A 585 12.20 -12.05 -9.96
N GLU A 586 10.94 -12.24 -9.55
CA GLU A 586 9.78 -12.11 -10.43
C GLU A 586 9.43 -10.63 -10.73
N PRO A 587 8.78 -10.35 -11.87
CA PRO A 587 8.50 -8.99 -12.31
C PRO A 587 7.36 -8.33 -11.54
N LEU A 588 7.42 -7.00 -11.42
CA LEU A 588 6.39 -6.17 -10.79
C LEU A 588 5.01 -6.34 -11.44
N PHE A 589 4.89 -6.16 -12.76
CA PHE A 589 3.67 -6.46 -13.51
C PHE A 589 3.67 -7.93 -13.97
N GLY A 590 3.65 -8.86 -13.01
CA GLY A 590 3.67 -10.30 -13.23
C GLY A 590 2.34 -11.00 -12.93
N ARG A 591 2.21 -12.25 -13.39
CA ARG A 591 1.04 -13.12 -13.09
C ARG A 591 1.03 -13.73 -11.68
N ASN A 592 2.08 -13.49 -10.90
CA ASN A 592 2.26 -13.98 -9.54
C ASN A 592 2.41 -12.73 -8.68
N GLN A 593 1.42 -12.44 -7.84
CA GLN A 593 1.42 -11.29 -6.95
C GLN A 593 1.30 -11.76 -5.48
N PRO A 594 2.03 -11.11 -4.54
CA PRO A 594 3.16 -10.22 -4.80
C PRO A 594 4.36 -10.98 -5.43
N PRO A 595 5.30 -10.31 -6.11
CA PRO A 595 6.36 -10.98 -6.88
C PRO A 595 7.36 -11.75 -5.99
N THR A 596 7.72 -12.98 -6.37
CA THR A 596 8.71 -13.77 -5.61
C THR A 596 10.14 -13.25 -5.80
N LEU A 597 10.76 -12.75 -4.73
CA LEU A 597 12.17 -12.29 -4.71
C LEU A 597 13.19 -13.44 -4.53
N GLY A 598 13.24 -14.36 -5.50
CA GLY A 598 14.03 -15.59 -5.42
C GLY A 598 15.55 -15.42 -5.21
N SER A 599 16.12 -14.27 -5.57
CA SER A 599 17.56 -13.95 -5.45
C SER A 599 17.93 -13.30 -4.10
N GLU A 600 16.97 -12.72 -3.38
CA GLU A 600 17.17 -12.01 -2.11
C GLU A 600 17.74 -12.93 -1.01
N THR A 601 17.27 -14.18 -0.96
CA THR A 601 17.73 -15.21 -0.01
C THR A 601 19.25 -15.43 -0.05
N GLN A 602 19.93 -15.13 -1.17
CA GLN A 602 21.39 -15.18 -1.25
C GLN A 602 22.03 -13.88 -0.72
N ARG A 603 21.45 -12.70 -1.01
CA ARG A 603 21.92 -11.41 -0.48
C ARG A 603 21.85 -11.36 1.05
N LEU A 604 20.74 -11.81 1.66
CA LEU A 604 20.59 -11.94 3.12
C LEU A 604 21.75 -12.73 3.77
N LYS A 605 22.18 -13.84 3.15
CA LYS A 605 23.27 -14.68 3.67
C LYS A 605 24.65 -14.08 3.46
N ILE A 606 24.83 -13.31 2.38
CA ILE A 606 26.07 -12.56 2.17
C ILE A 606 26.17 -11.42 3.19
N ALA A 607 25.08 -10.68 3.41
CA ALA A 607 24.96 -9.64 4.44
C ALA A 607 25.31 -10.18 5.83
N GLU A 608 24.70 -11.28 6.26
CA GLU A 608 25.00 -11.94 7.55
C GLU A 608 26.47 -12.34 7.72
N VAL A 609 27.13 -12.83 6.65
CA VAL A 609 28.56 -13.20 6.69
C VAL A 609 29.48 -11.97 6.79
N ILE A 610 29.09 -10.83 6.22
CA ILE A 610 29.87 -9.60 6.27
C ILE A 610 29.65 -8.87 7.59
N ASN A 611 28.40 -8.70 8.03
CA ASN A 611 28.06 -8.12 9.32
C ASN A 611 28.77 -8.90 10.45
N GLY A 612 28.66 -10.23 10.48
CA GLY A 612 29.37 -11.05 11.48
C GLY A 612 30.92 -10.98 11.43
N PHE A 613 31.51 -10.50 10.32
CA PHE A 613 32.93 -10.16 10.25
C PHE A 613 33.23 -8.76 10.80
N VAL A 614 32.31 -7.80 10.64
CA VAL A 614 32.37 -6.48 11.27
C VAL A 614 32.21 -6.61 12.79
N SER A 615 31.23 -7.36 13.28
CA SER A 615 31.05 -7.64 14.72
C SER A 615 32.29 -8.29 15.35
N ASP A 616 32.98 -9.19 14.63
CA ASP A 616 34.24 -9.82 15.08
C ASP A 616 35.44 -8.84 15.09
N ILE A 617 35.41 -7.79 14.28
CA ILE A 617 36.37 -6.67 14.36
C ILE A 617 36.06 -5.83 15.60
N GLU A 618 34.82 -5.36 15.74
CA GLU A 618 34.40 -4.44 16.80
C GLU A 618 34.53 -5.07 18.19
N ALA A 619 34.10 -6.32 18.37
CA ALA A 619 34.27 -7.07 19.63
C ALA A 619 35.74 -7.30 20.03
N LYS A 620 36.71 -7.01 19.16
CA LYS A 620 38.16 -7.04 19.43
C LYS A 620 38.79 -5.65 19.49
N ASN A 621 38.13 -4.66 18.93
CA ASN A 621 38.55 -3.27 18.87
C ASN A 621 37.32 -2.37 18.61
N GLU A 622 36.67 -1.93 19.69
CA GLU A 622 35.54 -1.00 19.68
C GLU A 622 35.91 0.35 19.00
N GLU A 623 37.21 0.67 18.93
CA GLU A 623 37.72 1.86 18.24
C GLU A 623 38.03 1.60 16.74
N ALA A 624 37.68 0.44 16.16
CA ALA A 624 37.99 0.14 14.77
C ALA A 624 37.16 1.00 13.77
N ASN A 625 37.85 1.74 12.91
CA ASN A 625 37.23 2.44 11.79
C ASN A 625 36.91 1.43 10.67
N VAL A 626 35.64 1.14 10.44
CA VAL A 626 35.18 0.19 9.41
C VAL A 626 34.31 0.88 8.37
N VAL A 627 34.51 0.58 7.09
CA VAL A 627 33.72 1.10 5.97
C VAL A 627 33.34 -0.05 5.05
N VAL A 628 32.04 -0.33 4.93
CA VAL A 628 31.47 -1.36 4.06
C VAL A 628 30.86 -0.67 2.84
N LEU A 629 31.36 -0.95 1.64
CA LEU A 629 30.91 -0.28 0.42
C LEU A 629 30.79 -1.21 -0.78
N GLY A 630 30.07 -0.75 -1.80
CA GLY A 630 29.96 -1.42 -3.10
C GLY A 630 28.52 -1.52 -3.60
N ASP A 631 28.34 -2.25 -4.70
CA ASP A 631 27.03 -2.59 -5.24
C ASP A 631 26.45 -3.78 -4.47
N LEU A 632 25.52 -3.51 -3.56
CA LEU A 632 24.89 -4.51 -2.72
C LEU A 632 23.63 -5.12 -3.37
N ASN A 633 23.26 -4.66 -4.56
CA ASN A 633 22.13 -5.16 -5.37
C ASN A 633 20.79 -5.23 -4.62
N ASP A 634 20.59 -4.38 -3.61
CA ASP A 634 19.29 -4.20 -2.95
C ASP A 634 19.16 -2.81 -2.31
N PHE A 635 17.94 -2.48 -1.86
CA PHE A 635 17.55 -1.13 -1.42
C PHE A 635 17.87 -0.88 0.06
N GLU A 636 17.97 0.38 0.50
CA GLU A 636 18.29 0.74 1.89
C GLU A 636 17.29 0.18 2.92
N PHE A 637 16.01 0.16 2.57
CA PHE A 637 14.92 -0.40 3.37
C PHE A 637 14.81 -1.94 3.28
N SER A 638 15.58 -2.60 2.41
CA SER A 638 15.46 -4.04 2.17
C SER A 638 16.05 -4.88 3.30
N ALA A 639 15.50 -6.09 3.50
CA ALA A 639 15.98 -7.01 4.53
C ALA A 639 17.48 -7.37 4.42
N PRO A 640 18.10 -7.55 3.23
CA PRO A 640 19.55 -7.68 3.11
C PRO A 640 20.35 -6.50 3.66
N LEU A 641 19.87 -5.26 3.49
CA LEU A 641 20.58 -4.07 3.97
C LEU A 641 20.44 -3.92 5.48
N GLN A 642 19.24 -4.09 6.03
CA GLN A 642 19.02 -4.09 7.48
C GLN A 642 19.85 -5.20 8.17
N LYS A 643 19.96 -6.38 7.55
CA LYS A 643 20.81 -7.48 8.04
C LYS A 643 22.32 -7.20 7.91
N LEU A 644 22.75 -6.33 7.00
CA LEU A 644 24.14 -5.90 6.88
C LEU A 644 24.48 -4.80 7.89
N LYS A 645 23.55 -3.85 8.07
CA LYS A 645 23.62 -2.71 8.99
C LYS A 645 23.89 -3.19 10.42
N GLY A 646 23.02 -4.07 10.93
CA GLY A 646 23.13 -4.60 12.28
C GLY A 646 23.08 -3.49 13.34
N GLU A 647 23.76 -3.72 14.46
CA GLU A 647 23.98 -2.71 15.51
C GLU A 647 25.28 -1.92 15.28
N GLU A 648 26.16 -2.41 14.41
CA GLU A 648 27.55 -1.95 14.26
C GLU A 648 27.75 -0.80 13.26
N LEU A 649 26.87 -0.69 12.26
CA LEU A 649 27.06 0.18 11.11
C LEU A 649 25.89 1.15 10.89
N THR A 650 26.22 2.37 10.47
CA THR A 650 25.28 3.35 9.94
C THR A 650 25.39 3.41 8.42
N ASN A 651 24.27 3.33 7.71
CA ASN A 651 24.22 3.43 6.25
C ASN A 651 24.14 4.90 5.82
N LEU A 652 25.17 5.43 5.17
CA LEU A 652 25.23 6.85 4.81
C LEU A 652 24.20 7.28 3.74
N ILE A 653 23.59 6.34 3.03
CA ILE A 653 22.44 6.64 2.14
C ILE A 653 21.29 7.27 2.94
N GLU A 654 21.07 6.82 4.18
CA GLU A 654 19.97 7.26 5.04
C GLU A 654 20.18 8.69 5.59
N THR A 655 21.38 9.28 5.45
CA THR A 655 21.66 10.67 5.88
C THR A 655 21.30 11.72 4.82
N LEU A 656 21.05 11.32 3.58
CA LEU A 656 20.69 12.22 2.49
C LEU A 656 19.18 12.53 2.45
N PRO A 657 18.77 13.70 1.93
CA PRO A 657 17.38 13.96 1.56
C PRO A 657 16.82 12.87 0.63
N ALA A 658 15.54 12.51 0.78
CA ALA A 658 14.93 11.41 0.02
C ALA A 658 15.15 11.56 -1.50
N ASN A 659 14.92 12.75 -2.05
CA ASN A 659 15.09 13.08 -3.48
C ASN A 659 16.53 12.94 -4.04
N GLU A 660 17.52 12.67 -3.19
CA GLU A 660 18.92 12.43 -3.55
C GLU A 660 19.32 10.94 -3.44
N ARG A 661 18.46 10.08 -2.87
CA ARG A 661 18.72 8.64 -2.65
C ARG A 661 18.49 7.81 -3.91
N TYR A 662 19.40 7.88 -4.87
CA TYR A 662 19.39 7.01 -6.05
C TYR A 662 20.78 6.83 -6.65
N THR A 663 21.14 5.58 -6.97
CA THR A 663 22.42 5.26 -7.64
C THR A 663 22.21 4.56 -8.98
N TYR A 664 20.99 4.11 -9.26
CA TYR A 664 20.62 3.31 -10.42
C TYR A 664 19.26 3.72 -10.97
N SER A 665 19.05 3.52 -12.27
CA SER A 665 17.75 3.72 -12.93
C SER A 665 17.29 2.41 -13.57
N TYR A 666 16.24 1.78 -13.03
CA TYR A 666 15.64 0.56 -13.58
C TYR A 666 14.22 0.82 -14.05
N GLN A 667 13.95 0.62 -15.35
CA GLN A 667 12.61 0.76 -15.93
C GLN A 667 11.93 2.13 -15.63
N GLY A 668 12.70 3.18 -15.33
CA GLY A 668 12.17 4.51 -14.97
C GLY A 668 11.93 4.74 -13.47
N ASN A 669 12.21 3.76 -12.60
CA ASN A 669 12.40 4.00 -11.17
C ASN A 669 13.84 4.43 -10.91
N ALA A 670 14.01 5.53 -10.17
CA ALA A 670 15.24 5.86 -9.49
C ALA A 670 15.34 5.01 -8.21
N GLN A 671 16.46 4.34 -7.99
CA GLN A 671 16.63 3.40 -6.88
C GLN A 671 18.09 3.33 -6.42
N VAL A 672 18.32 2.92 -5.17
CA VAL A 672 19.66 2.70 -4.61
C VAL A 672 20.04 1.22 -4.79
N LEU A 673 21.24 0.95 -5.30
CA LEU A 673 21.87 -0.38 -5.27
C LEU A 673 23.30 -0.34 -4.71
N ASP A 674 23.96 0.81 -4.80
CA ASP A 674 25.30 1.04 -4.23
C ASP A 674 25.15 1.70 -2.86
N HIS A 675 25.86 1.17 -1.87
CA HIS A 675 25.80 1.68 -0.49
C HIS A 675 27.20 1.98 0.05
N MET A 676 27.24 2.82 1.08
CA MET A 676 28.40 3.02 1.94
C MET A 676 27.91 3.06 3.38
N LEU A 677 28.22 2.00 4.13
CA LEU A 677 27.97 1.92 5.56
C LEU A 677 29.29 2.13 6.31
N VAL A 678 29.25 2.78 7.46
CA VAL A 678 30.42 3.06 8.31
C VAL A 678 30.16 2.61 9.74
N SER A 679 31.19 2.18 10.47
CA SER A 679 31.12 1.95 11.91
C SER A 679 30.52 3.18 12.61
N ASN A 680 29.51 3.01 13.47
CA ASN A 680 28.68 4.11 13.99
C ASN A 680 29.48 5.33 14.49
N ARG A 681 30.62 5.10 15.14
CA ARG A 681 31.55 6.14 15.61
C ARG A 681 32.10 7.10 14.53
N LEU A 682 31.88 6.82 13.25
CA LEU A 682 32.24 7.67 12.10
C LEU A 682 31.06 8.43 11.50
N ALA A 683 29.82 8.08 11.84
CA ALA A 683 28.61 8.54 11.14
C ALA A 683 28.40 10.05 11.29
N ASP A 684 28.38 10.58 12.52
CA ASP A 684 28.05 11.99 12.82
C ASP A 684 29.04 13.00 12.20
N GLN A 685 30.25 12.54 11.87
CA GLN A 685 31.34 13.35 11.31
C GLN A 685 31.57 13.09 9.81
N ALA A 686 30.78 12.17 9.22
CA ALA A 686 30.84 11.83 7.81
C ALA A 686 30.11 12.87 6.96
N GLU A 687 30.82 13.46 6.00
CA GLU A 687 30.17 14.13 4.86
C GLU A 687 29.99 13.08 3.77
N PHE A 688 28.80 12.97 3.18
CA PHE A 688 28.45 11.96 2.18
C PHE A 688 27.70 12.57 1.00
N ASP A 689 27.89 11.99 -0.19
CA ASP A 689 27.37 12.51 -1.46
C ASP A 689 27.22 11.38 -2.51
N ILE A 690 26.12 11.41 -3.26
CA ILE A 690 25.87 10.54 -4.42
C ILE A 690 25.95 11.41 -5.67
N VAL A 691 26.95 11.17 -6.51
CA VAL A 691 27.24 12.06 -7.64
C VAL A 691 26.59 11.51 -8.92
N ASN A 692 25.39 12.01 -9.25
CA ASN A 692 24.53 11.51 -10.32
C ASN A 692 24.97 11.97 -11.72
N PHE A 693 26.08 11.43 -12.24
CA PHE A 693 26.57 11.71 -13.60
C PHE A 693 26.45 10.53 -14.57
N ASN A 694 25.90 9.38 -14.13
CA ASN A 694 25.68 8.18 -14.94
C ASN A 694 24.18 7.82 -15.03
N SER A 695 23.51 7.52 -13.93
CA SER A 695 22.21 6.81 -13.96
C SER A 695 21.08 7.55 -14.69
N PRO A 696 20.96 8.90 -14.66
CA PRO A 696 19.93 9.64 -15.39
C PRO A 696 20.19 9.77 -16.90
N TYR A 697 21.33 9.28 -17.41
CA TYR A 697 21.86 9.64 -18.73
C TYR A 697 22.07 8.44 -19.67
N MET A 698 22.40 8.70 -20.94
CA MET A 698 22.83 7.66 -21.90
C MET A 698 24.33 7.79 -22.23
N GLU A 699 24.91 6.80 -22.90
CA GLU A 699 26.32 6.83 -23.31
C GLU A 699 26.67 8.06 -24.16
N GLU A 700 25.74 8.48 -25.01
CA GLU A 700 25.78 9.66 -25.89
C GLU A 700 25.95 10.96 -25.09
N HIS A 701 25.31 11.04 -23.93
CA HIS A 701 25.35 12.19 -23.03
C HIS A 701 26.66 12.25 -22.22
N GLY A 702 27.30 11.10 -21.97
CA GLY A 702 28.58 11.03 -21.26
C GLY A 702 28.72 9.85 -20.31
N ARG A 703 27.62 9.16 -19.98
CA ARG A 703 27.55 7.99 -19.07
C ARG A 703 28.67 6.98 -19.33
N ALA A 704 29.23 6.46 -18.25
CA ALA A 704 30.36 5.52 -18.27
C ALA A 704 30.07 4.18 -17.57
N SER A 705 29.06 4.16 -16.69
CA SER A 705 28.55 2.99 -15.96
C SER A 705 27.02 3.06 -15.96
N ASP A 706 26.31 1.99 -15.61
CA ASP A 706 24.89 2.07 -15.27
C ASP A 706 24.60 2.49 -13.82
N HIS A 707 25.64 2.59 -13.00
CA HIS A 707 25.60 3.06 -11.62
C HIS A 707 26.26 4.44 -11.46
N ASP A 708 25.72 5.27 -10.58
CA ASP A 708 26.39 6.46 -10.06
C ASP A 708 27.46 6.10 -9.03
N ALA A 709 28.26 7.09 -8.61
CA ALA A 709 29.37 6.88 -7.70
C ALA A 709 29.13 7.57 -6.36
N LEU A 710 29.49 6.87 -5.29
CA LEU A 710 29.40 7.36 -3.92
C LEU A 710 30.73 7.98 -3.50
N VAL A 711 30.69 9.05 -2.70
CA VAL A 711 31.89 9.58 -2.03
C VAL A 711 31.56 10.04 -0.61
N ALA A 712 32.44 9.70 0.32
CA ALA A 712 32.43 10.17 1.70
C ALA A 712 33.74 10.86 2.07
N GLN A 713 33.66 11.80 3.01
CA GLN A 713 34.80 12.34 3.73
C GLN A 713 34.64 12.07 5.22
N LEU A 714 35.59 11.32 5.79
CA LEU A 714 35.53 10.76 7.14
C LEU A 714 36.66 11.34 8.00
N ASP A 715 36.32 11.79 9.21
CA ASP A 715 37.32 12.13 10.23
C ASP A 715 37.66 10.90 11.08
N LEU A 716 38.79 10.26 10.80
CA LEU A 716 39.27 9.11 11.59
C LEU A 716 39.82 9.52 12.96
N ASN A 717 40.13 10.80 13.16
CA ASN A 717 40.63 11.36 14.43
C ASN A 717 39.50 11.89 15.31
N ALA A 718 38.24 11.75 14.88
CA ALA A 718 37.08 11.94 15.72
C ALA A 718 37.13 10.97 16.90
N GLN A 719 37.71 11.46 18.00
CA GLN A 719 37.24 11.03 19.31
C GLN A 719 35.76 11.36 19.31
N GLN A 720 34.91 10.38 19.61
CA GLN A 720 33.67 10.73 20.28
C GLN A 720 34.10 11.59 21.47
N GLU A 721 33.76 12.89 21.45
CA GLU A 721 33.43 13.49 22.73
C GLU A 721 32.38 12.54 23.29
N PRO A 722 32.60 11.93 24.48
CA PRO A 722 31.55 11.12 25.06
C PRO A 722 30.35 12.04 25.12
N GLU A 723 29.28 11.69 24.40
CA GLU A 723 28.09 12.53 24.29
C GLU A 723 27.82 13.08 25.69
N GLU A 724 27.94 14.41 25.90
CA GLU A 724 27.39 14.96 27.14
C GLU A 724 25.92 14.59 27.03
N PRO A 725 25.43 13.65 27.87
CA PRO A 725 24.25 12.89 27.49
C PRO A 725 23.13 13.89 27.25
N LYS A 726 22.60 13.87 26.02
CA LYS A 726 21.73 14.95 25.56
C LYS A 726 20.35 14.79 26.15
N ASP A 727 19.65 15.90 26.27
CA ASP A 727 18.22 15.83 26.52
C ASP A 727 17.55 15.16 25.32
N PHE A 728 16.59 14.27 25.57
CA PHE A 728 15.82 13.57 24.54
C PHE A 728 14.43 14.20 24.42
N ASP A 729 14.11 14.74 23.25
CA ASP A 729 12.78 15.29 22.96
C ASP A 729 11.87 14.19 22.40
N LEU A 730 10.68 14.03 22.97
CA LEU A 730 9.61 13.15 22.51
C LEU A 730 8.33 13.95 22.29
N SER A 731 7.67 13.74 21.15
CA SER A 731 6.34 14.30 20.88
C SER A 731 5.30 13.18 20.96
N ILE A 732 4.22 13.37 21.70
CA ILE A 732 3.14 12.38 21.83
C ILE A 732 1.85 13.02 21.34
N LEU A 733 1.44 12.62 20.13
CA LEU A 733 0.09 12.84 19.64
C LEU A 733 -0.81 11.73 20.19
N HIS A 734 -2.01 12.09 20.63
CA HIS A 734 -2.91 11.08 21.17
C HIS A 734 -4.40 11.37 21.01
N THR A 735 -5.18 10.29 21.02
CA THR A 735 -6.65 10.25 21.05
C THR A 735 -7.14 9.29 22.15
N ASN A 736 -8.42 9.39 22.48
CA ASN A 736 -9.11 8.48 23.40
C ASN A 736 -10.63 8.60 23.16
N ASP A 737 -11.39 7.54 23.46
CA ASP A 737 -12.85 7.55 23.51
C ASP A 737 -13.49 8.09 22.20
N SER A 738 -13.00 7.63 21.05
CA SER A 738 -13.48 8.08 19.73
C SER A 738 -14.90 7.60 19.46
N HIS A 739 -15.32 6.48 20.07
CA HIS A 739 -16.69 5.95 20.04
C HIS A 739 -17.34 6.00 18.65
N ALA A 740 -16.68 5.39 17.66
CA ALA A 740 -17.15 5.29 16.28
C ALA A 740 -17.52 6.62 15.60
N HIS A 741 -16.91 7.75 15.97
CA HIS A 741 -17.16 9.06 15.36
C HIS A 741 -16.39 9.25 14.04
N VAL A 742 -16.58 8.29 13.12
CA VAL A 742 -15.91 8.18 11.81
C VAL A 742 -15.86 9.50 11.02
N GLU A 743 -16.92 10.32 11.10
CA GLU A 743 -17.00 11.61 10.38
C GLU A 743 -15.99 12.69 10.82
N GLN A 744 -15.22 12.47 11.89
CA GLN A 744 -14.16 13.38 12.36
C GLN A 744 -12.75 12.99 11.88
N TYR A 745 -12.52 11.75 11.43
CA TYR A 745 -11.20 11.33 10.95
C TYR A 745 -10.61 12.22 9.83
N PRO A 746 -11.40 12.80 8.89
CA PRO A 746 -10.84 13.69 7.88
C PRO A 746 -10.17 14.94 8.46
N GLN A 747 -10.62 15.45 9.61
CA GLN A 747 -9.91 16.53 10.31
C GLN A 747 -8.77 16.00 11.20
N LEU A 748 -8.84 14.74 11.65
CA LEU A 748 -7.74 14.09 12.38
C LEU A 748 -6.53 13.88 11.46
N VAL A 749 -6.75 13.44 10.21
CA VAL A 749 -5.71 13.29 9.19
C VAL A 749 -4.95 14.60 9.01
N THR A 750 -5.64 15.68 8.62
CA THR A 750 -5.00 17.00 8.47
C THR A 750 -4.35 17.50 9.77
N ALA A 751 -4.91 17.21 10.94
CA ALA A 751 -4.31 17.60 12.21
C ALA A 751 -3.04 16.80 12.55
N VAL A 752 -2.99 15.50 12.23
CA VAL A 752 -1.79 14.68 12.39
C VAL A 752 -0.71 15.14 11.43
N ASP A 753 -1.02 15.41 10.16
CA ASP A 753 -0.04 15.90 9.17
C ASP A 753 0.58 17.24 9.58
N ASP A 754 -0.21 18.16 10.15
CA ASP A 754 0.26 19.47 10.63
C ASP A 754 1.07 19.39 11.95
N LEU A 755 0.88 18.35 12.77
CA LEU A 755 1.45 18.24 14.14
C LEU A 755 2.56 17.19 14.29
N ARG A 756 2.58 16.15 13.44
CA ARG A 756 3.50 15.01 13.52
C ARG A 756 4.94 15.43 13.25
N LYS A 757 5.87 14.81 13.97
CA LYS A 757 7.32 15.08 13.92
C LYS A 757 8.08 13.77 13.71
N PRO A 758 9.34 13.79 13.25
CA PRO A 758 10.15 12.58 13.12
C PRO A 758 10.26 11.78 14.44
N ASN A 759 10.33 12.50 15.56
CA ASN A 759 10.42 11.96 16.92
C ASN A 759 9.05 11.89 17.64
N SER A 760 7.97 11.61 16.91
CA SER A 760 6.62 11.55 17.49
C SER A 760 5.98 10.18 17.51
N LEU A 761 5.26 9.89 18.58
CA LEU A 761 4.29 8.80 18.70
C LEU A 761 2.88 9.31 18.38
N LEU A 762 2.05 8.48 17.75
CA LEU A 762 0.59 8.64 17.68
C LEU A 762 -0.10 7.44 18.34
N VAL A 763 -0.80 7.66 19.45
CA VAL A 763 -1.34 6.57 20.28
C VAL A 763 -2.81 6.78 20.66
N ASP A 764 -3.55 5.68 20.86
CA ASP A 764 -4.95 5.73 21.31
C ASP A 764 -5.15 5.05 22.67
N ALA A 765 -5.89 5.71 23.57
CA ALA A 765 -6.15 5.23 24.92
C ALA A 765 -7.42 4.36 25.09
N GLY A 766 -8.01 3.84 24.00
CA GLY A 766 -9.14 2.91 24.03
C GLY A 766 -10.53 3.55 23.89
N ASP A 767 -11.56 2.71 23.82
CA ASP A 767 -12.95 3.03 23.48
C ASP A 767 -13.10 3.65 22.07
N VAL A 768 -12.56 2.93 21.09
CA VAL A 768 -12.91 3.14 19.66
C VAL A 768 -14.29 2.57 19.35
N PHE A 769 -14.67 1.48 20.06
CA PHE A 769 -15.94 0.78 19.87
C PHE A 769 -17.16 1.55 20.42
N SER A 770 -18.33 1.21 19.85
CA SER A 770 -19.66 1.73 20.21
C SER A 770 -19.87 3.23 20.03
N GLY A 771 -21.13 3.70 19.96
CA GLY A 771 -21.50 5.12 19.91
C GLY A 771 -22.32 5.56 18.70
N THR A 772 -22.00 5.10 17.49
CA THR A 772 -22.68 5.51 16.25
C THR A 772 -23.14 4.32 15.39
N LEU A 773 -23.88 4.60 14.31
CA LEU A 773 -24.23 3.60 13.30
C LEU A 773 -23.02 2.96 12.60
N TYR A 774 -21.87 3.65 12.55
CA TYR A 774 -20.64 3.07 11.98
C TYR A 774 -20.22 1.82 12.76
N PHE A 775 -20.32 1.82 14.09
CA PHE A 775 -20.05 0.62 14.88
C PHE A 775 -21.07 -0.51 14.62
N ARG A 776 -22.37 -0.18 14.52
CA ARG A 776 -23.42 -1.17 14.21
C ARG A 776 -23.17 -1.87 12.87
N GLN A 777 -22.66 -1.16 11.88
CA GLN A 777 -22.43 -1.66 10.53
C GLN A 777 -21.05 -2.33 10.34
N TYR A 778 -19.99 -1.71 10.87
CA TYR A 778 -18.60 -2.06 10.58
C TYR A 778 -17.82 -2.64 11.77
N LEU A 779 -18.41 -2.65 12.98
CA LEU A 779 -17.82 -3.25 14.19
C LEU A 779 -16.39 -2.73 14.50
N GLY A 780 -16.17 -1.43 14.28
CA GLY A 780 -14.88 -0.74 14.49
C GLY A 780 -13.94 -0.74 13.28
N LEU A 781 -14.21 -1.52 12.22
CA LEU A 781 -13.32 -1.59 11.06
C LEU A 781 -13.29 -0.30 10.21
N ALA A 782 -14.33 0.53 10.28
CA ALA A 782 -14.34 1.84 9.61
C ALA A 782 -13.32 2.78 10.27
N ASP A 783 -13.39 2.91 11.60
CA ASP A 783 -12.45 3.68 12.42
C ASP A 783 -11.00 3.16 12.26
N LEU A 784 -10.83 1.82 12.33
CA LEU A 784 -9.53 1.18 12.17
C LEU A 784 -8.87 1.48 10.82
N SER A 785 -9.65 1.57 9.75
CA SER A 785 -9.10 1.86 8.42
C SER A 785 -8.34 3.20 8.42
N PHE A 786 -8.92 4.24 9.01
CA PHE A 786 -8.24 5.53 9.17
C PHE A 786 -7.08 5.49 10.18
N MET A 787 -7.17 4.68 11.25
CA MET A 787 -6.05 4.51 12.20
C MET A 787 -4.85 3.80 11.58
N ASN A 788 -5.09 2.84 10.68
CA ASN A 788 -4.06 2.19 9.87
C ASN A 788 -3.42 3.19 8.89
N ASP A 789 -4.23 3.94 8.13
CA ASP A 789 -3.74 4.99 7.21
C ASP A 789 -2.88 6.03 7.97
N LEU A 790 -3.34 6.44 9.15
CA LEU A 790 -2.64 7.38 10.03
C LEU A 790 -1.40 6.80 10.71
N ASN A 791 -1.08 5.52 10.52
CA ASN A 791 0.08 4.87 11.13
C ASN A 791 0.16 5.14 12.65
N PHE A 792 -0.86 4.72 13.40
CA PHE A 792 -0.80 4.70 14.87
C PHE A 792 0.33 3.77 15.35
N ASP A 793 0.98 4.11 16.46
CA ASP A 793 2.08 3.35 17.04
C ASP A 793 1.62 2.26 18.03
N ALA A 794 0.54 2.54 18.76
CA ALA A 794 -0.08 1.62 19.71
C ALA A 794 -1.51 2.06 20.11
N MET A 795 -2.32 1.09 20.53
CA MET A 795 -3.62 1.29 21.18
C MET A 795 -3.72 0.40 22.43
N THR A 796 -4.48 0.81 23.45
CA THR A 796 -4.90 -0.09 24.56
C THR A 796 -6.38 -0.43 24.47
N PHE A 797 -6.84 -1.48 25.15
CA PHE A 797 -8.28 -1.72 25.29
C PHE A 797 -8.91 -0.70 26.22
N GLY A 798 -10.03 -0.13 25.79
CA GLY A 798 -11.07 0.38 26.69
C GLY A 798 -12.09 -0.70 27.08
N ASN A 799 -13.17 -0.28 27.72
CA ASN A 799 -14.23 -1.21 28.10
C ASN A 799 -15.13 -1.57 26.92
N HIS A 800 -15.41 -0.64 26.00
CA HIS A 800 -16.32 -0.85 24.88
C HIS A 800 -15.74 -1.79 23.81
N GLU A 801 -14.41 -1.99 23.77
CA GLU A 801 -13.80 -3.07 22.98
C GLU A 801 -14.35 -4.47 23.36
N PHE A 802 -14.91 -4.63 24.57
CA PHE A 802 -15.56 -5.85 25.06
C PHE A 802 -17.10 -5.82 25.03
N ASP A 803 -17.72 -4.88 24.30
CA ASP A 803 -19.19 -4.82 24.17
C ASP A 803 -19.78 -6.00 23.39
N LYS A 804 -19.02 -6.50 22.41
CA LYS A 804 -19.34 -7.67 21.58
C LYS A 804 -18.50 -8.87 22.04
N ASP A 805 -18.76 -10.03 21.45
CA ASP A 805 -17.99 -11.23 21.79
C ASP A 805 -16.52 -11.14 21.34
N SER A 806 -15.67 -11.95 21.97
CA SER A 806 -14.23 -11.99 21.72
C SER A 806 -13.85 -12.23 20.25
N ASN A 807 -14.74 -12.78 19.42
CA ASN A 807 -14.45 -12.98 18.00
C ASN A 807 -14.49 -11.66 17.23
N VAL A 808 -15.40 -10.73 17.57
CA VAL A 808 -15.46 -9.39 16.97
C VAL A 808 -14.18 -8.62 17.29
N LEU A 809 -13.80 -8.53 18.56
CA LEU A 809 -12.55 -7.89 18.97
C LEU A 809 -11.32 -8.56 18.35
N ALA A 810 -11.27 -9.90 18.32
CA ALA A 810 -10.19 -10.63 17.66
C ALA A 810 -10.16 -10.45 16.13
N ASN A 811 -11.23 -9.99 15.48
CA ASN A 811 -11.21 -9.68 14.05
C ASN A 811 -10.72 -8.24 13.84
N PHE A 812 -11.19 -7.26 14.62
CA PHE A 812 -10.63 -5.91 14.65
C PHE A 812 -9.12 -5.93 14.86
N ILE A 813 -8.62 -6.68 15.87
CA ILE A 813 -7.17 -6.73 16.15
C ILE A 813 -6.38 -7.29 14.96
N LYS A 814 -6.87 -8.30 14.23
CA LYS A 814 -6.11 -8.89 13.11
C LYS A 814 -5.84 -7.91 11.97
N GLU A 815 -6.74 -6.96 11.77
CA GLU A 815 -6.63 -5.94 10.71
C GLU A 815 -5.80 -4.73 11.16
N MET A 816 -5.33 -4.65 12.41
CA MET A 816 -4.46 -3.56 12.87
C MET A 816 -3.06 -3.68 12.25
N THR A 817 -2.56 -2.62 11.61
CA THR A 817 -1.15 -2.55 11.18
C THR A 817 -0.18 -2.32 12.34
N PHE A 818 -0.70 -1.97 13.52
CA PHE A 818 0.02 -1.62 14.74
C PHE A 818 -0.36 -2.54 15.92
N PRO A 819 0.46 -2.61 16.99
CA PRO A 819 0.19 -3.47 18.14
C PRO A 819 -0.90 -2.93 19.08
N MET A 820 -1.63 -3.87 19.69
CA MET A 820 -2.45 -3.62 20.88
C MET A 820 -1.60 -3.88 22.12
N VAL A 821 -1.58 -2.94 23.08
CA VAL A 821 -0.85 -3.06 24.34
C VAL A 821 -1.81 -3.20 25.52
N SER A 822 -1.56 -4.14 26.42
CA SER A 822 -2.36 -4.34 27.63
C SER A 822 -1.62 -5.25 28.62
N SER A 823 -1.25 -4.69 29.78
CA SER A 823 -0.52 -5.40 30.85
C SER A 823 -1.43 -6.06 31.89
N ASN A 824 -2.68 -5.60 32.05
CA ASN A 824 -3.59 -6.11 33.08
C ASN A 824 -4.83 -6.86 32.53
N VAL A 825 -5.03 -6.98 31.21
CA VAL A 825 -6.08 -7.85 30.65
C VAL A 825 -5.49 -9.21 30.24
N ASN A 826 -5.75 -10.23 31.05
CA ASN A 826 -5.31 -11.59 30.80
C ASN A 826 -6.30 -12.31 29.88
N VAL A 827 -5.93 -12.41 28.60
CA VAL A 827 -6.71 -13.06 27.54
C VAL A 827 -6.27 -14.51 27.26
N THR A 828 -5.34 -15.06 28.04
CA THR A 828 -4.65 -16.32 27.69
C THR A 828 -5.56 -17.56 27.67
N ALA A 829 -6.70 -17.51 28.36
CA ALA A 829 -7.72 -18.56 28.34
C ALA A 829 -8.83 -18.35 27.28
N ASP A 830 -8.98 -17.13 26.75
CA ASP A 830 -9.99 -16.84 25.73
C ASP A 830 -9.63 -17.47 24.37
N LYS A 831 -10.59 -18.16 23.76
CA LYS A 831 -10.35 -18.96 22.55
C LYS A 831 -10.03 -18.14 21.29
N ASP A 832 -10.45 -16.87 21.22
CA ASP A 832 -10.30 -16.02 20.03
C ASP A 832 -9.15 -15.02 20.19
N LEU A 833 -8.89 -14.54 21.41
CA LEU A 833 -7.83 -13.56 21.72
C LEU A 833 -6.49 -14.22 22.10
N SER A 834 -6.48 -15.38 22.77
CA SER A 834 -5.24 -16.12 23.11
C SER A 834 -4.30 -16.38 21.91
N PRO A 835 -4.79 -16.68 20.67
CA PRO A 835 -3.93 -16.80 19.49
C PRO A 835 -3.25 -15.50 19.02
N LEU A 836 -3.70 -14.32 19.49
CA LEU A 836 -3.15 -13.01 19.16
C LEU A 836 -2.20 -12.48 20.24
N TYR A 837 -2.26 -13.02 21.45
CA TYR A 837 -1.42 -12.61 22.58
C TYR A 837 0.00 -13.17 22.49
N LYS A 838 0.98 -12.31 22.74
CA LYS A 838 2.41 -12.61 22.80
C LYS A 838 2.90 -12.36 24.23
N ASP A 839 3.32 -13.41 24.93
CA ASP A 839 3.74 -13.37 26.34
C ASP A 839 5.21 -12.92 26.49
N GLU A 840 5.55 -11.80 25.85
CA GLU A 840 6.90 -11.22 25.71
C GLU A 840 6.79 -9.71 25.43
N ILE A 841 7.89 -8.95 25.56
CA ILE A 841 7.94 -7.57 25.09
C ILE A 841 8.02 -7.58 23.56
N GLY A 842 7.23 -6.74 22.88
CA GLY A 842 7.37 -6.53 21.44
C GLY A 842 8.52 -5.58 21.11
N ASP A 843 9.65 -6.13 20.63
CA ASP A 843 10.84 -5.38 20.18
C ASP A 843 11.47 -6.10 18.96
N PRO A 844 11.11 -5.74 17.70
CA PRO A 844 9.97 -4.90 17.31
C PRO A 844 8.63 -5.64 17.49
N ALA A 845 7.56 -4.88 17.72
CA ALA A 845 6.20 -5.42 17.83
C ALA A 845 5.56 -5.67 16.46
N GLU A 846 4.88 -6.82 16.30
CA GLU A 846 4.08 -7.14 15.10
C GLU A 846 2.70 -6.46 15.18
N GLY A 847 2.22 -5.94 14.04
CA GLY A 847 0.83 -5.52 13.86
C GLY A 847 -0.16 -6.66 14.14
N GLY A 848 -1.32 -6.27 14.69
CA GLY A 848 -2.43 -7.18 14.97
C GLY A 848 -2.08 -8.31 15.94
N LYS A 849 -1.29 -7.98 16.95
CA LYS A 849 -0.99 -8.81 18.14
C LYS A 849 -1.25 -8.00 19.40
N ILE A 850 -1.44 -8.73 20.50
CA ILE A 850 -1.61 -8.18 21.85
C ILE A 850 -0.32 -8.43 22.62
N TYR A 851 0.30 -7.38 23.15
CA TYR A 851 1.52 -7.46 23.96
C TYR A 851 1.28 -6.90 25.37
N PRO A 852 1.95 -7.42 26.42
CA PRO A 852 1.97 -6.78 27.74
C PRO A 852 2.66 -5.40 27.69
N ALA A 853 3.68 -5.25 26.84
CA ALA A 853 4.36 -3.99 26.52
C ALA A 853 5.12 -4.10 25.19
N ILE A 854 5.47 -2.96 24.61
CA ILE A 854 6.34 -2.85 23.44
C ILE A 854 7.49 -1.87 23.72
N ILE A 855 8.56 -1.97 22.93
CA ILE A 855 9.63 -0.97 22.87
C ILE A 855 9.61 -0.33 21.49
N LYS A 856 9.74 1.00 21.46
CA LYS A 856 9.94 1.80 20.24
C LYS A 856 11.28 2.51 20.36
N GLU A 857 12.15 2.32 19.38
CA GLU A 857 13.39 3.11 19.25
C GLU A 857 13.06 4.40 18.49
N ILE A 858 13.39 5.56 19.08
CA ILE A 858 13.13 6.89 18.53
C ILE A 858 14.40 7.70 18.72
N ASP A 859 14.98 8.22 17.64
CA ASP A 859 16.27 8.94 17.62
C ASP A 859 17.41 8.24 18.41
N GLY A 860 17.41 6.90 18.43
CA GLY A 860 18.38 6.05 19.13
C GLY A 860 18.08 5.77 20.61
N GLU A 861 17.00 6.34 21.16
CA GLU A 861 16.55 6.12 22.54
C GLU A 861 15.37 5.12 22.59
N LYS A 862 15.36 4.24 23.62
CA LYS A 862 14.27 3.28 23.83
C LYS A 862 13.14 3.89 24.66
N VAL A 863 11.94 3.94 24.08
CA VAL A 863 10.69 4.31 24.77
C VAL A 863 9.84 3.05 24.95
N GLY A 864 9.51 2.73 26.20
CA GLY A 864 8.61 1.63 26.54
C GLY A 864 7.15 2.09 26.55
N ILE A 865 6.25 1.31 25.96
CA ILE A 865 4.82 1.61 25.90
C ILE A 865 4.04 0.39 26.42
N PHE A 866 3.14 0.60 27.39
CA PHE A 866 2.23 -0.45 27.86
C PHE A 866 0.81 0.07 28.12
N GLY A 867 -0.16 -0.84 28.07
CA GLY A 867 -1.58 -0.52 28.22
C GLY A 867 -2.18 -0.96 29.56
N LEU A 868 -3.24 -0.28 30.00
CA LEU A 868 -4.06 -0.61 31.16
C LEU A 868 -5.55 -0.40 30.86
N THR A 869 -6.40 -1.27 31.38
CA THR A 869 -7.86 -1.23 31.18
C THR A 869 -8.59 -1.36 32.51
N THR A 870 -9.67 -0.61 32.70
CA THR A 870 -10.43 -0.62 33.96
C THR A 870 -10.96 -2.02 34.30
N PRO A 871 -10.71 -2.55 35.52
CA PRO A 871 -11.29 -3.83 35.96
C PRO A 871 -12.82 -3.83 36.02
N ASP A 872 -13.44 -2.64 36.04
CA ASP A 872 -14.89 -2.46 36.00
C ASP A 872 -15.50 -2.92 34.66
N THR A 873 -14.69 -3.07 33.60
CA THR A 873 -15.09 -3.70 32.32
C THR A 873 -15.82 -5.04 32.50
N SER A 874 -15.47 -5.79 33.56
CA SER A 874 -16.13 -7.04 33.97
C SER A 874 -17.64 -6.93 34.28
N PHE A 875 -18.17 -5.70 34.45
CA PHE A 875 -19.60 -5.42 34.59
C PHE A 875 -20.10 -4.23 33.76
N LEU A 876 -19.22 -3.41 33.18
CA LEU A 876 -19.59 -2.33 32.26
C LEU A 876 -19.85 -2.84 30.83
N ALA A 877 -19.14 -3.89 30.40
CA ALA A 877 -19.24 -4.47 29.07
C ALA A 877 -19.65 -5.96 29.13
N ASN A 878 -19.45 -6.72 28.05
CA ASN A 878 -19.80 -8.15 27.94
C ASN A 878 -18.58 -9.09 27.73
N PRO A 879 -17.46 -8.94 28.48
CA PRO A 879 -16.28 -9.80 28.29
C PRO A 879 -16.60 -11.28 28.57
N SER A 880 -15.87 -12.16 27.89
CA SER A 880 -15.92 -13.62 28.11
C SER A 880 -15.56 -13.99 29.55
N GLU A 881 -16.20 -15.05 30.11
CA GLU A 881 -15.85 -15.61 31.43
C GLU A 881 -14.38 -16.11 31.50
N ASP A 882 -13.72 -16.28 30.35
CA ASP A 882 -12.31 -16.68 30.22
C ASP A 882 -11.32 -15.48 30.20
N ILE A 883 -11.81 -14.22 30.25
CA ILE A 883 -10.97 -13.00 30.33
C ILE A 883 -10.90 -12.54 31.79
N VAL A 884 -9.69 -12.22 32.27
CA VAL A 884 -9.47 -11.73 33.64
C VAL A 884 -8.80 -10.36 33.62
N PHE A 885 -9.42 -9.38 34.28
CA PHE A 885 -8.83 -8.08 34.54
C PHE A 885 -8.06 -8.14 35.87
N GLU A 886 -6.74 -8.00 35.78
CA GLU A 886 -5.79 -8.10 36.88
C GLU A 886 -5.59 -6.76 37.61
N ASP A 887 -4.90 -6.80 38.75
CA ASP A 887 -4.66 -5.60 39.57
C ASP A 887 -3.72 -4.63 38.85
N VAL A 888 -4.22 -3.43 38.60
CA VAL A 888 -3.57 -2.37 37.82
C VAL A 888 -2.17 -2.05 38.36
N VAL A 889 -2.01 -1.99 39.69
CA VAL A 889 -0.76 -1.62 40.35
C VAL A 889 0.23 -2.79 40.31
N GLU A 890 -0.23 -4.03 40.54
CA GLU A 890 0.61 -5.23 40.42
C GLU A 890 1.11 -5.44 38.98
N SER A 891 0.24 -5.33 37.98
CA SER A 891 0.60 -5.41 36.55
C SER A 891 1.57 -4.32 36.13
N SER A 892 1.30 -3.04 36.48
CA SER A 892 2.18 -1.92 36.14
C SER A 892 3.60 -2.10 36.69
N ASN A 893 3.73 -2.46 37.97
CA ASN A 893 5.04 -2.70 38.58
C ASN A 893 5.81 -3.87 37.92
N ALA A 894 5.10 -4.92 37.51
CA ALA A 894 5.71 -6.05 36.81
C ALA A 894 6.21 -5.64 35.41
N THR A 895 5.38 -4.93 34.64
CA THR A 895 5.72 -4.48 33.28
C THR A 895 6.81 -3.43 33.25
N ILE A 896 6.80 -2.47 34.18
CA ILE A 896 7.90 -1.49 34.36
C ILE A 896 9.22 -2.21 34.66
N SER A 897 9.19 -3.24 35.53
CA SER A 897 10.39 -4.04 35.83
C SER A 897 10.91 -4.76 34.58
N MET A 898 10.02 -5.31 33.74
CA MET A 898 10.41 -5.96 32.47
C MET A 898 11.04 -4.97 31.49
N LEU A 899 10.46 -3.78 31.31
CA LEU A 899 11.00 -2.73 30.44
C LEU A 899 12.38 -2.24 30.94
N GLN A 900 12.53 -2.02 32.26
CA GLN A 900 13.80 -1.61 32.88
C GLN A 900 14.89 -2.69 32.77
N GLU A 901 14.54 -3.99 32.76
CA GLU A 901 15.49 -5.08 32.51
C GLU A 901 16.04 -5.05 31.07
N GLU A 902 15.27 -4.56 30.10
CA GLU A 902 15.69 -4.31 28.70
C GLU A 902 16.37 -2.94 28.49
N GLY A 903 16.67 -2.21 29.56
CA GLY A 903 17.39 -0.94 29.54
C GLY A 903 16.52 0.30 29.27
N VAL A 904 15.20 0.18 29.26
CA VAL A 904 14.27 1.30 29.07
C VAL A 904 14.23 2.18 30.33
N ASN A 905 14.39 3.49 30.15
CA ASN A 905 14.23 4.50 31.21
C ASN A 905 13.21 5.60 30.88
N LYS A 906 12.38 5.40 29.85
CA LYS A 906 11.32 6.33 29.40
C LYS A 906 10.06 5.51 29.14
N ILE A 907 9.01 5.69 29.94
CA ILE A 907 7.84 4.82 29.96
C ILE A 907 6.54 5.61 29.81
N VAL A 908 5.81 5.30 28.73
CA VAL A 908 4.49 5.83 28.41
C VAL A 908 3.43 4.76 28.69
N VAL A 909 2.37 5.13 29.40
CA VAL A 909 1.24 4.27 29.74
C VAL A 909 0.00 4.73 28.99
N LEU A 910 -0.59 3.85 28.19
CA LEU A 910 -1.91 4.06 27.59
C LEU A 910 -2.96 3.53 28.58
N SER A 911 -3.79 4.41 29.15
CA SER A 911 -4.64 4.09 30.29
C SER A 911 -6.11 4.29 30.00
N HIS A 912 -6.89 3.22 30.07
CA HIS A 912 -8.35 3.26 30.06
C HIS A 912 -8.93 3.01 31.45
N LEU A 913 -8.40 3.73 32.45
CA LEU A 913 -8.83 3.67 33.85
C LEU A 913 -9.73 4.85 34.24
N GLY A 914 -9.58 6.00 33.58
CA GLY A 914 -10.26 7.25 33.90
C GLY A 914 -9.37 8.21 34.69
N TYR A 915 -9.60 9.52 34.51
CA TYR A 915 -8.69 10.56 35.00
C TYR A 915 -8.43 10.53 36.51
N GLY A 916 -9.42 10.16 37.33
CA GLY A 916 -9.21 9.98 38.78
C GLY A 916 -8.24 8.83 39.10
N PRO A 917 -8.57 7.60 38.68
CA PRO A 917 -7.65 6.46 38.73
C PRO A 917 -6.26 6.70 38.09
N ASP A 918 -6.15 7.48 37.01
CA ASP A 918 -4.86 7.86 36.42
C ASP A 918 -4.01 8.68 37.42
N GLN A 919 -4.63 9.57 38.21
CA GLN A 919 -3.95 10.32 39.27
C GLN A 919 -3.51 9.42 40.42
N ASP A 920 -4.38 8.49 40.85
CA ASP A 920 -4.05 7.52 41.90
C ASP A 920 -2.88 6.61 41.45
N LEU A 921 -2.89 6.14 40.19
CA LEU A 921 -1.81 5.34 39.60
C LEU A 921 -0.47 6.11 39.56
N ALA A 922 -0.49 7.37 39.14
CA ALA A 922 0.69 8.23 39.11
C ALA A 922 1.26 8.52 40.51
N GLU A 923 0.43 8.53 41.55
CA GLU A 923 0.88 8.65 42.95
C GLU A 923 1.38 7.32 43.55
N GLU A 924 0.86 6.16 43.12
CA GLU A 924 1.18 4.84 43.70
C GLU A 924 2.29 4.05 42.98
N VAL A 925 2.60 4.35 41.70
CA VAL A 925 3.59 3.61 40.89
C VAL A 925 4.77 4.51 40.48
N ASP A 926 5.98 4.12 40.87
CA ASP A 926 7.25 4.74 40.44
C ASP A 926 7.67 4.24 39.04
N GLY A 927 8.44 5.03 38.28
CA GLY A 927 8.91 4.66 36.94
C GLY A 927 7.90 4.81 35.78
N ILE A 928 6.82 5.56 35.98
CA ILE A 928 5.91 6.02 34.90
C ILE A 928 6.17 7.50 34.63
N ASP A 929 6.48 7.86 33.39
CA ASP A 929 6.75 9.26 33.00
C ASP A 929 5.50 9.94 32.45
N VAL A 930 4.75 9.26 31.57
CA VAL A 930 3.55 9.81 30.93
C VAL A 930 2.41 8.81 30.99
N ILE A 931 1.23 9.27 31.42
CA ILE A 931 -0.04 8.56 31.28
C ILE A 931 -0.90 9.28 30.23
N VAL A 932 -1.21 8.57 29.15
CA VAL A 932 -2.15 8.96 28.11
C VAL A 932 -3.47 8.27 28.41
N GLY A 933 -4.44 9.02 28.96
CA GLY A 933 -5.66 8.45 29.54
C GLY A 933 -6.93 8.58 28.67
N GLY A 934 -7.92 7.74 28.96
CA GLY A 934 -9.28 7.77 28.42
C GLY A 934 -10.37 7.55 29.48
N HIS A 935 -11.48 6.88 29.11
CA HIS A 935 -12.61 6.39 29.93
C HIS A 935 -13.52 7.45 30.56
N SER A 936 -12.93 8.54 31.05
CA SER A 936 -13.65 9.55 31.84
C SER A 936 -14.12 10.76 31.04
N HIS A 937 -13.88 10.75 29.73
CA HIS A 937 -14.16 11.85 28.79
C HIS A 937 -13.59 13.21 29.24
N THR A 938 -12.49 13.20 29.98
CA THR A 938 -11.93 14.43 30.58
C THR A 938 -11.11 15.21 29.54
N ALA A 939 -11.59 16.38 29.12
CA ALA A 939 -10.82 17.27 28.25
C ALA A 939 -9.77 18.09 29.04
N LEU A 940 -8.53 17.58 29.12
CA LEU A 940 -7.41 18.25 29.78
C LEU A 940 -6.72 19.25 28.85
N LYS A 941 -6.94 20.55 29.08
CA LYS A 941 -6.36 21.63 28.25
C LYS A 941 -4.84 21.78 28.36
N GLU A 942 -4.30 21.36 29.49
CA GLU A 942 -2.89 21.40 29.88
C GLU A 942 -2.63 20.07 30.62
N PRO A 943 -1.43 19.48 30.54
CA PRO A 943 -1.11 18.26 31.27
C PRO A 943 -1.25 18.43 32.79
N THR A 944 -1.72 17.38 33.45
CA THR A 944 -1.68 17.29 34.92
C THR A 944 -0.31 16.79 35.34
N PHE A 945 0.40 17.58 36.16
CA PHE A 945 1.73 17.26 36.66
C PHE A 945 1.64 16.70 38.09
N VAL A 946 2.13 15.47 38.28
CA VAL A 946 2.18 14.79 39.58
C VAL A 946 3.61 14.86 40.13
N GLU A 947 3.78 15.62 41.23
CA GLU A 947 5.09 15.92 41.83
C GLU A 947 5.58 14.77 42.73
N LYS A 948 6.49 13.94 42.21
CA LYS A 948 7.29 12.95 42.95
C LYS A 948 8.78 13.05 42.57
N ASP A 949 9.63 12.14 43.05
CA ASP A 949 11.09 12.20 42.76
C ASP A 949 11.39 12.04 41.25
N GLU A 950 10.59 11.24 40.52
CA GLU A 950 10.53 11.11 39.06
C GLU A 950 9.11 11.54 38.59
N PRO A 951 8.88 12.77 38.12
CA PRO A 951 7.53 13.31 37.95
C PRO A 951 6.75 12.66 36.80
N THR A 952 5.43 12.49 36.98
CA THR A 952 4.53 11.94 35.95
C THR A 952 3.62 13.02 35.35
N LEU A 953 3.43 12.99 34.03
CA LEU A 953 2.43 13.78 33.30
C LEU A 953 1.19 12.95 32.98
N ILE A 954 0.00 13.54 33.08
CA ILE A 954 -1.26 12.91 32.68
C ILE A 954 -1.98 13.79 31.66
N VAL A 955 -2.41 13.20 30.54
CA VAL A 955 -3.12 13.87 29.44
C VAL A 955 -4.34 13.05 28.98
N GLN A 956 -5.43 13.73 28.60
CA GLN A 956 -6.68 13.17 28.07
C GLN A 956 -7.33 14.19 27.11
N THR A 957 -7.99 13.74 26.05
CA THR A 957 -8.50 14.61 24.95
C THR A 957 -9.96 15.02 25.05
N GLY A 958 -10.72 14.42 25.96
CA GLY A 958 -12.19 14.47 25.96
C GLY A 958 -12.78 13.22 25.35
N GLU A 959 -13.62 13.37 24.32
CA GLU A 959 -14.37 12.29 23.67
C GLU A 959 -14.62 12.61 22.17
N TYR A 960 -15.00 11.60 21.40
CA TYR A 960 -15.57 11.67 20.04
C TYR A 960 -14.70 12.36 18.98
N LEU A 961 -13.38 12.31 19.14
CA LEU A 961 -12.41 13.03 18.29
C LEU A 961 -12.72 14.54 18.18
N ASN A 962 -13.29 15.16 19.23
CA ASN A 962 -13.47 16.61 19.25
C ASN A 962 -12.13 17.36 19.26
N ASN A 963 -11.08 16.72 19.78
CA ASN A 963 -9.72 17.24 19.89
C ASN A 963 -8.69 16.13 19.61
N ILE A 964 -7.48 16.52 19.24
CA ILE A 964 -6.26 15.72 19.37
C ILE A 964 -5.40 16.31 20.49
N GLY A 965 -4.77 15.46 21.29
CA GLY A 965 -3.77 15.89 22.26
C GLY A 965 -2.39 15.95 21.63
N ASN A 966 -1.62 17.00 21.91
CA ASN A 966 -0.24 17.16 21.47
C ASN A 966 0.65 17.47 22.69
N LEU A 967 1.54 16.54 23.04
CA LEU A 967 2.43 16.65 24.20
C LEU A 967 3.90 16.55 23.79
N ASP A 968 4.61 17.67 23.83
CA ASP A 968 6.08 17.71 23.76
C ASP A 968 6.66 17.47 25.17
N VAL A 969 7.58 16.52 25.31
CA VAL A 969 8.32 16.22 26.56
C VAL A 969 9.81 16.17 26.26
N THR A 970 10.59 16.88 27.05
CA THR A 970 12.06 16.81 27.05
C THR A 970 12.51 16.03 28.27
N PHE A 971 13.12 14.87 28.04
CA PHE A 971 13.73 14.02 29.07
C PHE A 971 15.19 14.39 29.29
N ASP A 972 15.66 14.31 30.52
CA ASP A 972 17.08 14.25 30.80
C ASP A 972 17.64 12.83 30.52
N PRO A 973 18.97 12.65 30.53
CA PRO A 973 19.60 11.39 30.12
C PRO A 973 19.37 10.24 31.07
N GLU A 974 19.12 10.53 32.35
CA GLU A 974 18.70 9.55 33.33
C GLU A 974 17.26 9.05 33.06
N GLY A 975 16.50 9.73 32.20
CA GLY A 975 15.13 9.39 31.81
C GLY A 975 14.08 10.28 32.47
N VAL A 976 14.48 11.35 33.15
CA VAL A 976 13.57 12.14 33.99
C VAL A 976 13.04 13.36 33.23
N ILE A 977 11.73 13.64 33.32
CA ILE A 977 11.13 14.80 32.63
C ILE A 977 11.74 16.13 33.12
N LYS A 978 12.32 16.87 32.18
CA LYS A 978 13.04 18.14 32.38
C LYS A 978 12.20 19.36 32.00
N GLU A 979 11.60 19.33 30.81
CA GLU A 979 10.68 20.35 30.28
C GLU A 979 9.51 19.66 29.58
N TYR A 980 8.35 20.33 29.49
CA TYR A 980 7.21 19.82 28.73
C TYR A 980 6.31 20.96 28.22
N LYS A 981 5.59 20.71 27.13
CA LYS A 981 4.54 21.57 26.57
C LYS A 981 3.43 20.67 26.01
N GLY A 982 2.33 20.55 26.76
CA GLY A 982 1.12 19.92 26.25
C GLY A 982 0.07 20.95 25.82
N GLU A 983 -0.68 20.64 24.77
CA GLU A 983 -1.83 21.41 24.31
C GLU A 983 -2.93 20.49 23.79
N LEU A 984 -4.18 20.84 24.12
CA LEU A 984 -5.36 20.17 23.57
C LEU A 984 -5.87 20.94 22.36
N VAL A 985 -5.82 20.32 21.18
CA VAL A 985 -6.07 20.98 19.89
C VAL A 985 -7.44 20.54 19.33
N PRO A 986 -8.44 21.44 19.24
CA PRO A 986 -9.74 21.10 18.66
C PRO A 986 -9.64 20.76 17.18
N LEU A 987 -10.14 19.59 16.76
CA LEU A 987 -10.11 19.17 15.34
C LEU A 987 -10.95 20.08 14.45
N ALA A 988 -11.98 20.73 15.00
CA ALA A 988 -12.80 21.73 14.30
C ALA A 988 -12.03 23.00 13.86
N ASN A 989 -10.73 23.13 14.15
CA ASN A 989 -9.87 24.17 13.60
C ASN A 989 -9.22 23.79 12.26
N TYR A 990 -9.21 22.50 11.91
CA TYR A 990 -8.65 21.99 10.66
C TYR A 990 -9.74 21.86 9.61
N GLU A 991 -9.36 22.00 8.35
CA GLU A 991 -10.23 21.61 7.24
C GLU A 991 -10.30 20.07 7.18
N LYS A 992 -11.28 19.55 6.43
CA LYS A 992 -11.40 18.11 6.17
C LYS A 992 -10.43 17.70 5.07
N ASP A 993 -9.61 16.69 5.32
CA ASP A 993 -8.86 16.02 4.28
C ASP A 993 -9.81 15.48 3.18
N PRO A 994 -9.56 15.74 1.88
CA PRO A 994 -10.49 15.35 0.81
C PRO A 994 -10.62 13.84 0.60
N GLU A 995 -9.54 13.07 0.79
CA GLU A 995 -9.50 11.64 0.51
C GLU A 995 -10.14 10.86 1.65
N ALA A 996 -9.79 11.22 2.89
CA ALA A 996 -10.44 10.70 4.07
C ALA A 996 -11.94 11.07 4.10
N GLU A 997 -12.33 12.27 3.67
CA GLU A 997 -13.74 12.63 3.55
C GLU A 997 -14.47 11.78 2.49
N ALA A 998 -13.83 11.46 1.36
CA ALA A 998 -14.40 10.54 0.37
C ALA A 998 -14.63 9.14 0.98
N LYS A 999 -13.63 8.60 1.67
CA LYS A 999 -13.69 7.32 2.41
C LYS A 999 -14.78 7.32 3.49
N VAL A 1000 -14.99 8.44 4.19
CA VAL A 1000 -16.14 8.63 5.11
C VAL A 1000 -17.47 8.53 4.35
N GLN A 1001 -17.60 9.12 3.16
CA GLN A 1001 -18.84 9.02 2.38
C GLN A 1001 -19.11 7.58 1.88
N GLU A 1002 -18.08 6.81 1.57
CA GLU A 1002 -18.21 5.38 1.24
C GLU A 1002 -18.76 4.57 2.42
N TYR A 1003 -18.16 4.71 3.61
CA TYR A 1003 -18.69 4.09 4.84
C TYR A 1003 -20.09 4.62 5.22
N LYS A 1004 -20.47 5.81 4.78
CA LYS A 1004 -21.79 6.39 5.06
C LYS A 1004 -22.89 5.80 4.19
N ALA A 1005 -22.61 5.45 2.94
CA ALA A 1005 -23.65 5.04 1.98
C ALA A 1005 -24.48 3.81 2.43
N PRO A 1006 -23.90 2.72 3.01
CA PRO A 1006 -24.68 1.62 3.57
C PRO A 1006 -25.51 1.99 4.82
N LEU A 1007 -25.12 3.04 5.55
CA LEU A 1007 -25.88 3.50 6.72
C LEU A 1007 -27.21 4.15 6.32
N ASP A 1008 -27.27 4.81 5.15
CA ASP A 1008 -28.53 5.35 4.60
C ASP A 1008 -29.53 4.23 4.26
N GLU A 1009 -29.06 3.04 3.85
CA GLU A 1009 -29.92 1.85 3.70
C GLU A 1009 -30.32 1.29 5.08
N LEU A 1010 -29.38 1.22 6.04
CA LEU A 1010 -29.64 0.76 7.41
C LEU A 1010 -30.69 1.63 8.13
N MET A 1011 -30.75 2.93 7.87
CA MET A 1011 -31.82 3.81 8.38
C MET A 1011 -33.22 3.40 7.90
N SER A 1012 -33.34 2.65 6.80
CA SER A 1012 -34.61 2.13 6.30
C SER A 1012 -35.04 0.80 6.95
N GLU A 1013 -34.22 0.21 7.83
CA GLU A 1013 -34.53 -1.03 8.55
C GLU A 1013 -35.73 -0.85 9.49
N VAL A 1014 -36.72 -1.73 9.42
CA VAL A 1014 -37.90 -1.73 10.31
C VAL A 1014 -37.56 -2.40 11.64
N VAL A 1015 -37.41 -1.60 12.69
CA VAL A 1015 -37.08 -2.04 14.06
C VAL A 1015 -38.30 -2.32 14.94
N GLY A 1016 -39.49 -1.95 14.48
CA GLY A 1016 -40.73 -2.21 15.19
C GLY A 1016 -41.96 -1.74 14.43
N SER A 1017 -43.10 -1.70 15.10
CA SER A 1017 -44.32 -1.08 14.58
C SER A 1017 -45.16 -0.51 15.72
N SER A 1018 -46.05 0.44 15.44
CA SER A 1018 -47.05 0.90 16.40
C SER A 1018 -48.47 0.88 15.86
N ASP A 1019 -49.40 0.41 16.70
CA ASP A 1019 -50.84 0.42 16.47
C ASP A 1019 -51.48 1.83 16.65
N VAL A 1020 -50.70 2.85 17.02
CA VAL A 1020 -51.16 4.24 17.24
C VAL A 1020 -50.09 5.26 16.81
N PRO A 1021 -50.46 6.49 16.43
CA PRO A 1021 -49.48 7.56 16.23
C PRO A 1021 -48.77 7.93 17.54
N LEU A 1022 -47.44 8.05 17.50
CA LEU A 1022 -46.59 8.36 18.64
C LEU A 1022 -46.25 9.86 18.66
N ASN A 1023 -46.85 10.60 19.60
CA ASN A 1023 -46.79 12.06 19.63
C ASN A 1023 -45.46 12.58 20.21
N GLY A 1024 -44.58 13.04 19.33
CA GLY A 1024 -43.33 13.73 19.65
C GLY A 1024 -43.36 15.23 19.35
N GLU A 1025 -44.54 15.81 19.08
CA GLU A 1025 -44.65 17.21 18.68
C GLU A 1025 -44.04 18.13 19.74
N ARG A 1026 -43.12 19.00 19.34
CA ARG A 1026 -42.39 19.91 20.23
C ARG A 1026 -43.31 20.71 21.17
N ALA A 1027 -44.49 21.11 20.69
CA ALA A 1027 -45.47 21.85 21.48
C ALA A 1027 -46.11 21.01 22.60
N ASP A 1028 -46.15 19.68 22.44
CA ASP A 1028 -46.78 18.74 23.34
C ASP A 1028 -45.77 18.10 24.29
N VAL A 1029 -44.66 17.53 23.79
CA VAL A 1029 -43.63 16.88 24.64
C VAL A 1029 -42.98 17.83 25.65
N ARG A 1030 -43.13 19.15 25.45
CA ARG A 1030 -42.60 20.21 26.33
C ARG A 1030 -43.65 20.87 27.23
N THR A 1031 -44.90 20.42 27.21
CA THR A 1031 -45.99 21.06 27.98
C THR A 1031 -46.97 20.10 28.65
N LYS A 1032 -47.03 18.84 28.21
CA LYS A 1032 -47.96 17.82 28.73
C LYS A 1032 -47.40 16.40 28.53
N GLU A 1033 -48.07 15.41 29.11
CA GLU A 1033 -47.80 13.98 28.84
C GLU A 1033 -48.01 13.64 27.36
N THR A 1034 -47.11 12.84 26.78
CA THR A 1034 -47.32 12.21 25.47
C THR A 1034 -47.07 10.71 25.53
N ASN A 1035 -47.72 9.95 24.65
CA ASN A 1035 -47.56 8.51 24.57
C ASN A 1035 -46.16 8.07 24.11
N LEU A 1036 -45.50 8.87 23.25
CA LEU A 1036 -44.09 8.66 22.90
C LEU A 1036 -43.16 8.93 24.10
N GLY A 1037 -43.43 9.97 24.89
CA GLY A 1037 -42.71 10.24 26.14
C GLY A 1037 -42.82 9.10 27.15
N ASN A 1038 -44.03 8.54 27.30
CA ASN A 1038 -44.28 7.36 28.11
C ASN A 1038 -43.49 6.14 27.59
N LEU A 1039 -43.53 5.89 26.27
CA LEU A 1039 -42.84 4.78 25.62
C LEU A 1039 -41.31 4.83 25.80
N ILE A 1040 -40.69 5.97 25.53
CA ILE A 1040 -39.24 6.17 25.69
C ILE A 1040 -38.85 5.95 27.15
N THR A 1041 -39.54 6.58 28.10
CA THR A 1041 -39.22 6.44 29.53
C THR A 1041 -39.50 5.04 30.08
N ASP A 1042 -40.44 4.29 29.51
CA ASP A 1042 -40.65 2.88 29.85
C ASP A 1042 -39.51 1.99 29.30
N GLY A 1043 -38.99 2.29 28.11
CA GLY A 1043 -37.77 1.69 27.57
C GLY A 1043 -36.55 1.94 28.44
N MET A 1044 -36.35 3.20 28.86
CA MET A 1044 -35.28 3.59 29.80
C MET A 1044 -35.36 2.83 31.13
N VAL A 1045 -36.55 2.70 31.74
CA VAL A 1045 -36.73 1.89 32.95
C VAL A 1045 -36.43 0.41 32.68
N ALA A 1046 -36.94 -0.14 31.58
CA ALA A 1046 -36.75 -1.54 31.24
C ALA A 1046 -35.28 -1.90 31.08
N LYS A 1047 -34.52 -1.10 30.32
CA LYS A 1047 -33.09 -1.29 30.08
C LYS A 1047 -32.25 -1.03 31.34
N ALA A 1048 -32.48 0.08 32.05
CA ALA A 1048 -31.73 0.36 33.28
C ALA A 1048 -31.89 -0.76 34.32
N ASN A 1049 -33.10 -1.36 34.40
CA ASN A 1049 -33.39 -2.47 35.29
C ASN A 1049 -32.81 -3.83 34.84
N GLU A 1050 -32.11 -3.91 33.70
CA GLU A 1050 -31.23 -5.05 33.37
C GLU A 1050 -29.95 -5.02 34.24
N SER A 1051 -29.42 -3.83 34.56
CA SER A 1051 -28.18 -3.64 35.35
C SER A 1051 -28.43 -3.17 36.79
N VAL A 1052 -29.20 -2.10 36.99
CA VAL A 1052 -29.47 -1.46 38.30
C VAL A 1052 -30.96 -1.36 38.54
N LYS A 1053 -31.44 -1.88 39.68
CA LYS A 1053 -32.89 -1.96 39.97
C LYS A 1053 -33.56 -0.59 39.96
N THR A 1054 -34.30 -0.30 38.91
CA THR A 1054 -34.84 1.03 38.61
C THR A 1054 -36.34 0.96 38.34
N HIS A 1055 -37.10 1.90 38.90
CA HIS A 1055 -38.55 1.99 38.72
C HIS A 1055 -39.02 3.31 38.10
N ILE A 1056 -38.14 4.31 38.04
CA ILE A 1056 -38.43 5.69 37.64
C ILE A 1056 -37.51 6.07 36.48
N ALA A 1057 -38.02 6.82 35.50
CA ALA A 1057 -37.18 7.46 34.49
C ALA A 1057 -37.63 8.88 34.14
N PHE A 1058 -36.66 9.72 33.76
CA PHE A 1058 -36.84 11.10 33.29
C PHE A 1058 -36.24 11.29 31.90
N GLN A 1059 -37.07 11.75 30.96
CA GLN A 1059 -36.63 12.21 29.64
C GLN A 1059 -37.07 13.65 29.44
N ASN A 1060 -36.13 14.58 29.22
CA ASN A 1060 -36.47 15.95 28.85
C ASN A 1060 -37.08 16.00 27.43
N GLY A 1061 -38.20 16.72 27.28
CA GLY A 1061 -38.84 16.99 25.98
C GLY A 1061 -38.01 17.89 25.05
N GLY A 1062 -36.84 18.34 25.51
CA GLY A 1062 -35.74 18.86 24.72
C GLY A 1062 -35.14 17.80 23.80
N GLY A 1063 -34.96 16.59 24.34
CA GLY A 1063 -34.36 15.42 23.70
C GLY A 1063 -35.26 14.68 22.70
N ILE A 1064 -36.59 14.72 22.88
CA ILE A 1064 -37.55 14.11 21.92
C ILE A 1064 -37.82 15.09 20.78
N ARG A 1065 -37.54 14.69 19.54
CA ARG A 1065 -37.41 15.62 18.39
C ARG A 1065 -38.46 15.49 17.28
N ALA A 1066 -39.04 14.32 17.11
CA ALA A 1066 -40.03 14.04 16.08
C ALA A 1066 -41.16 13.15 16.62
N SER A 1067 -42.32 13.23 15.97
CA SER A 1067 -43.40 12.25 16.09
C SER A 1067 -43.12 11.07 15.16
N ILE A 1068 -43.62 9.88 15.51
CA ILE A 1068 -43.59 8.69 14.64
C ILE A 1068 -45.03 8.33 14.28
N ASP A 1069 -45.30 8.05 13.01
CA ASP A 1069 -46.65 7.72 12.52
C ASP A 1069 -47.10 6.31 12.93
N GLU A 1070 -48.39 6.01 12.75
CA GLU A 1070 -48.96 4.66 12.91
C GLU A 1070 -48.49 3.75 11.76
N GLY A 1071 -47.94 2.57 12.08
CA GLY A 1071 -47.38 1.65 11.09
C GLY A 1071 -46.03 1.07 11.50
N ASP A 1072 -45.23 0.69 10.51
CA ASP A 1072 -43.84 0.26 10.69
C ASP A 1072 -42.97 1.43 11.19
N ILE A 1073 -42.06 1.15 12.12
CA ILE A 1073 -41.10 2.13 12.68
C ILE A 1073 -39.72 1.73 12.18
N THR A 1074 -39.06 2.65 11.48
CA THR A 1074 -37.69 2.44 10.98
C THR A 1074 -36.64 2.90 11.99
N LEU A 1075 -35.40 2.41 11.86
CA LEU A 1075 -34.26 2.92 12.62
C LEU A 1075 -34.06 4.43 12.37
N GLY A 1076 -34.30 4.90 11.14
CA GLY A 1076 -34.32 6.31 10.79
C GLY A 1076 -35.37 7.12 11.54
N ASP A 1077 -36.57 6.56 11.81
CA ASP A 1077 -37.60 7.21 12.64
C ASP A 1077 -37.15 7.33 14.11
N VAL A 1078 -36.48 6.29 14.64
CA VAL A 1078 -35.93 6.30 16.01
C VAL A 1078 -34.81 7.34 16.13
N LEU A 1079 -33.85 7.35 15.19
CA LEU A 1079 -32.76 8.33 15.15
C LEU A 1079 -33.28 9.75 14.93
N THR A 1080 -34.28 9.96 14.07
CA THR A 1080 -34.92 11.28 13.90
C THR A 1080 -35.63 11.74 15.18
N THR A 1081 -36.07 10.81 16.01
CA THR A 1081 -36.75 11.07 17.30
C THR A 1081 -35.76 11.34 18.44
N LEU A 1082 -34.65 10.60 18.49
CA LEU A 1082 -33.57 10.65 19.48
C LEU A 1082 -32.20 10.85 18.78
N PRO A 1083 -31.93 12.03 18.18
CA PRO A 1083 -30.78 12.23 17.27
C PRO A 1083 -29.48 12.62 18.00
N PHE A 1084 -29.40 12.44 19.32
CA PHE A 1084 -28.30 12.96 20.13
C PHE A 1084 -27.35 11.88 20.63
N GLY A 1085 -27.73 10.60 20.56
CA GLY A 1085 -26.91 9.52 21.06
C GLY A 1085 -26.57 9.63 22.54
N ASN A 1086 -27.48 10.13 23.39
CA ASN A 1086 -27.15 10.27 24.81
C ASN A 1086 -27.06 8.90 25.47
N ASN A 1087 -26.03 8.67 26.27
CA ASN A 1087 -25.98 7.52 27.15
C ASN A 1087 -27.10 7.55 28.21
N LEU A 1088 -27.68 6.39 28.46
CA LEU A 1088 -28.57 6.12 29.59
C LEU A 1088 -27.74 6.01 30.87
N VAL A 1089 -28.20 6.66 31.94
CA VAL A 1089 -27.56 6.63 33.26
C VAL A 1089 -28.59 6.34 34.34
N ALA A 1090 -28.17 5.72 35.44
CA ALA A 1090 -28.95 5.57 36.66
C ALA A 1090 -28.41 6.54 37.73
N ILE A 1091 -29.26 7.42 38.28
CA ILE A 1091 -28.86 8.40 39.29
C ILE A 1091 -29.72 8.29 40.56
N ASP A 1092 -29.06 8.24 41.72
CA ASP A 1092 -29.69 8.10 43.02
C ASP A 1092 -30.05 9.48 43.60
N LEU A 1093 -31.36 9.77 43.63
CA LEU A 1093 -31.91 11.06 44.07
C LEU A 1093 -32.78 10.90 45.32
N THR A 1094 -32.70 11.86 46.24
CA THR A 1094 -33.66 12.01 47.33
C THR A 1094 -35.04 12.40 46.78
N GLY A 1095 -36.10 12.09 47.53
CA GLY A 1095 -37.45 12.54 47.17
C GLY A 1095 -37.58 14.08 47.10
N GLU A 1096 -36.80 14.83 47.88
CA GLU A 1096 -36.75 16.29 47.75
C GLU A 1096 -36.06 16.74 46.45
N GLU A 1097 -34.96 16.10 46.03
CA GLU A 1097 -34.32 16.36 44.72
C GLU A 1097 -35.24 16.00 43.54
N ILE A 1098 -35.95 14.87 43.61
CA ILE A 1098 -36.99 14.50 42.63
C ILE A 1098 -38.07 15.58 42.54
N LYS A 1099 -38.56 16.06 43.69
CA LYS A 1099 -39.55 17.14 43.71
C LYS A 1099 -38.99 18.44 43.11
N GLN A 1100 -37.73 18.78 43.39
CA GLN A 1100 -37.07 19.94 42.79
C GLN A 1100 -36.92 19.80 41.26
N ALA A 1101 -36.57 18.61 40.77
CA ALA A 1101 -36.51 18.31 39.34
C ALA A 1101 -37.90 18.49 38.68
N LEU A 1102 -38.97 17.99 39.31
CA LEU A 1102 -40.34 18.16 38.82
C LEU A 1102 -40.83 19.63 38.89
N GLU A 1103 -40.42 20.41 39.89
CA GLU A 1103 -40.69 21.85 39.96
C GLU A 1103 -39.94 22.64 38.87
N HIS A 1104 -38.69 22.27 38.59
CA HIS A 1104 -37.90 22.85 37.48
C HIS A 1104 -38.49 22.48 36.12
N SER A 1105 -38.93 21.23 35.94
CA SER A 1105 -39.63 20.72 34.76
C SER A 1105 -40.82 21.62 34.37
N VAL A 1106 -41.67 21.99 35.33
CA VAL A 1106 -42.85 22.85 35.08
C VAL A 1106 -42.60 24.35 35.30
N SER A 1107 -41.35 24.76 35.57
CA SER A 1107 -41.00 26.17 35.84
C SER A 1107 -41.22 27.10 34.65
N ALA A 1108 -41.10 26.56 33.44
CA ALA A 1108 -41.16 27.28 32.17
C ALA A 1108 -42.16 26.64 31.18
N VAL A 1109 -43.18 25.96 31.71
CA VAL A 1109 -44.16 25.20 30.91
C VAL A 1109 -44.93 26.10 29.93
N GLU A 1110 -45.13 27.39 30.26
CA GLU A 1110 -45.79 28.35 29.37
C GLU A 1110 -44.93 28.82 28.17
N SER A 1111 -43.60 28.63 28.22
CA SER A 1111 -42.69 28.95 27.11
C SER A 1111 -42.31 27.73 26.24
N GLY A 1112 -42.68 26.51 26.65
CA GLY A 1112 -42.38 25.29 25.88
C GLY A 1112 -40.88 25.00 25.74
N GLU A 1113 -40.14 25.19 26.84
CA GLU A 1113 -38.70 24.95 26.92
C GLU A 1113 -38.37 23.45 27.00
N GLY A 1114 -37.14 23.06 26.64
CA GLY A 1114 -36.74 21.65 26.57
C GLY A 1114 -36.84 20.91 27.91
N ARG A 1115 -36.66 21.65 29.01
CA ARG A 1115 -36.61 21.14 30.38
C ARG A 1115 -37.81 20.31 30.85
N PHE A 1116 -38.99 20.40 30.24
CA PHE A 1116 -40.16 19.64 30.72
C PHE A 1116 -39.92 18.12 30.59
N LEU A 1117 -40.16 17.37 31.66
CA LEU A 1117 -39.89 15.93 31.73
C LEU A 1117 -41.12 15.11 31.33
N GLN A 1118 -40.92 14.21 30.38
CA GLN A 1118 -41.70 12.97 30.27
C GLN A 1118 -41.17 11.99 31.32
N VAL A 1119 -42.04 11.13 31.87
CA VAL A 1119 -41.72 10.30 33.03
C VAL A 1119 -42.23 8.87 32.94
N SER A 1120 -41.47 7.94 33.51
CA SER A 1120 -41.98 6.62 33.93
C SER A 1120 -41.82 6.47 35.44
N GLY A 1121 -42.64 5.61 36.05
CA GLY A 1121 -42.64 5.39 37.50
C GLY A 1121 -43.17 6.53 38.37
N ILE A 1122 -43.46 7.70 37.81
CA ILE A 1122 -44.02 8.86 38.53
C ILE A 1122 -45.43 9.17 38.04
N LYS A 1123 -46.32 9.55 38.96
CA LYS A 1123 -47.52 10.34 38.67
C LYS A 1123 -47.48 11.64 39.45
N PHE A 1124 -47.49 12.78 38.76
CA PHE A 1124 -47.46 14.09 39.43
C PHE A 1124 -48.52 15.06 38.94
N LYS A 1125 -48.89 15.99 39.83
CA LYS A 1125 -49.90 17.02 39.59
C LYS A 1125 -49.32 18.40 39.85
N TYR A 1126 -49.56 19.31 38.91
CA TYR A 1126 -49.06 20.68 39.01
C TYR A 1126 -50.13 21.73 38.69
N ASP A 1127 -49.98 22.90 39.31
CA ASP A 1127 -50.85 24.06 39.11
C ASP A 1127 -50.02 25.26 38.64
N VAL A 1128 -50.12 25.58 37.35
CA VAL A 1128 -49.40 26.70 36.71
C VAL A 1128 -49.69 28.07 37.34
N ASN A 1129 -50.80 28.21 38.07
CA ASN A 1129 -51.19 29.45 38.74
C ASN A 1129 -50.40 29.70 40.05
N GLN A 1130 -49.68 28.69 40.56
CA GLN A 1130 -48.80 28.84 41.72
C GLN A 1130 -47.45 29.45 41.29
N PRO A 1131 -46.70 30.07 42.23
CA PRO A 1131 -45.34 30.54 41.98
C PRO A 1131 -44.45 29.40 41.44
N VAL A 1132 -43.52 29.75 40.54
CA VAL A 1132 -42.47 28.82 40.10
C VAL A 1132 -41.67 28.33 41.32
N GLY A 1133 -41.54 27.01 41.45
CA GLY A 1133 -40.97 26.34 42.64
C GLY A 1133 -42.01 25.91 43.70
N GLU A 1134 -43.29 26.23 43.50
CA GLU A 1134 -44.43 25.77 44.32
C GLU A 1134 -45.59 25.22 43.46
N ARG A 1135 -45.32 24.81 42.21
CA ARG A 1135 -46.31 24.35 41.24
C ARG A 1135 -46.73 22.90 41.46
N VAL A 1136 -45.81 22.03 41.86
CA VAL A 1136 -46.03 20.59 42.02
C VAL A 1136 -46.61 20.30 43.41
N TRP A 1137 -47.88 19.89 43.45
CA TRP A 1137 -48.63 19.73 44.69
C TRP A 1137 -48.97 18.28 45.06
N SER A 1138 -48.78 17.33 44.14
CA SER A 1138 -48.82 15.89 44.43
C SER A 1138 -47.78 15.18 43.59
N VAL A 1139 -47.03 14.26 44.21
CA VAL A 1139 -46.17 13.29 43.52
C VAL A 1139 -46.39 11.92 44.16
N ASP A 1140 -46.66 10.93 43.34
CA ASP A 1140 -46.73 9.52 43.68
C ASP A 1140 -45.67 8.77 42.84
N VAL A 1141 -44.90 7.89 43.48
CA VAL A 1141 -43.79 7.14 42.87
C VAL A 1141 -44.02 5.64 42.97
N LYS A 1142 -43.55 4.91 41.96
CA LYS A 1142 -43.67 3.46 41.85
C LYS A 1142 -42.56 2.76 42.63
N THR A 1143 -42.94 1.91 43.56
CA THR A 1143 -42.07 1.02 44.33
C THR A 1143 -42.48 -0.45 44.10
N ASP A 1144 -41.79 -1.40 44.75
CA ASP A 1144 -42.18 -2.82 44.74
C ASP A 1144 -43.62 -3.07 45.22
N ASN A 1145 -44.19 -2.14 46.00
CA ASN A 1145 -45.55 -2.23 46.55
C ASN A 1145 -46.62 -1.57 45.65
N GLY A 1146 -46.23 -0.94 44.53
CA GLY A 1146 -47.10 -0.12 43.68
C GLY A 1146 -46.82 1.37 43.82
N PHE A 1147 -47.82 2.23 43.55
CA PHE A 1147 -47.67 3.67 43.69
C PHE A 1147 -47.88 4.12 45.15
N GLU A 1148 -46.88 4.81 45.69
CA GLU A 1148 -46.84 5.36 47.05
C GLU A 1148 -46.53 6.87 47.00
N LYS A 1149 -46.88 7.63 48.05
CA LYS A 1149 -46.55 9.07 48.11
C LYS A 1149 -45.03 9.25 48.21
N LEU A 1150 -44.49 10.23 47.48
CA LEU A 1150 -43.07 10.59 47.55
C LEU A 1150 -42.66 10.98 48.98
N ASP A 1151 -41.68 10.28 49.55
CA ASP A 1151 -41.05 10.64 50.82
C ASP A 1151 -39.81 11.51 50.55
N PRO A 1152 -39.76 12.78 51.01
CA PRO A 1152 -38.65 13.68 50.75
C PRO A 1152 -37.28 13.17 51.19
N ALA A 1153 -37.21 12.26 52.18
CA ALA A 1153 -35.97 11.75 52.74
C ALA A 1153 -35.54 10.38 52.21
N THR A 1154 -36.35 9.72 51.37
CA THR A 1154 -36.02 8.44 50.75
C THR A 1154 -35.18 8.64 49.49
N MET A 1155 -34.18 7.78 49.29
CA MET A 1155 -33.42 7.68 48.04
C MET A 1155 -34.17 6.82 47.03
N TYR A 1156 -34.17 7.25 45.76
CA TYR A 1156 -34.76 6.55 44.64
C TYR A 1156 -33.80 6.59 43.44
N THR A 1157 -33.55 5.44 42.85
CA THR A 1157 -32.79 5.32 41.59
C THR A 1157 -33.66 5.74 40.41
N VAL A 1158 -33.16 6.66 39.60
CA VAL A 1158 -33.84 7.26 38.45
C VAL A 1158 -33.00 7.06 37.20
N ALA A 1159 -33.56 6.43 36.17
CA ALA A 1159 -32.97 6.41 34.84
C ALA A 1159 -33.12 7.77 34.14
N THR A 1160 -32.06 8.30 33.55
CA THR A 1160 -32.13 9.53 32.75
C THR A 1160 -31.06 9.53 31.65
N ASN A 1161 -31.06 10.52 30.76
CA ASN A 1161 -30.00 10.70 29.78
C ASN A 1161 -28.83 11.49 30.37
N ALA A 1162 -27.59 11.21 29.93
CA ALA A 1162 -26.36 11.83 30.41
C ALA A 1162 -26.41 13.36 30.36
N PHE A 1163 -26.91 13.96 29.27
CA PHE A 1163 -27.12 15.41 29.14
C PHE A 1163 -27.91 16.01 30.32
N THR A 1164 -28.99 15.34 30.75
CA THR A 1164 -29.83 15.81 31.86
C THR A 1164 -29.16 15.53 33.22
N ALA A 1165 -28.39 14.45 33.34
CA ALA A 1165 -27.60 14.14 34.52
C ALA A 1165 -26.48 15.18 34.77
N ASP A 1166 -25.81 15.67 33.72
CA ASP A 1166 -24.84 16.77 33.79
C ASP A 1166 -25.46 18.16 33.94
N GLY A 1167 -26.76 18.23 34.27
CA GLY A 1167 -27.45 19.49 34.53
C GLY A 1167 -27.80 20.29 33.27
N GLY A 1168 -27.77 19.65 32.09
CA GLY A 1168 -28.40 20.13 30.87
C GLY A 1168 -29.85 20.53 31.10
N ASP A 1169 -30.36 21.46 30.28
CA ASP A 1169 -31.66 22.15 30.50
C ASP A 1169 -31.81 22.82 31.91
N GLY A 1170 -30.73 22.92 32.69
CA GLY A 1170 -30.67 23.55 34.01
C GLY A 1170 -30.94 22.63 35.20
N TYR A 1171 -30.83 21.31 35.04
CA TYR A 1171 -31.04 20.30 36.08
C TYR A 1171 -29.89 20.23 37.12
N SER A 1172 -29.57 21.35 37.77
CA SER A 1172 -28.39 21.43 38.66
C SER A 1172 -28.43 20.45 39.84
N MET A 1173 -29.60 20.02 40.30
CA MET A 1173 -29.75 19.02 41.36
C MET A 1173 -29.37 17.60 40.91
N LEU A 1174 -29.48 17.28 39.61
CA LEU A 1174 -28.94 16.04 39.05
C LEU A 1174 -27.42 16.14 38.91
N LYS A 1175 -26.90 17.30 38.46
CA LYS A 1175 -25.45 17.50 38.45
C LYS A 1175 -24.82 17.43 39.83
N GLU A 1176 -25.43 18.06 40.84
CA GLU A 1176 -24.98 17.95 42.24
C GLU A 1176 -24.97 16.49 42.72
N ALA A 1177 -25.91 15.64 42.26
CA ALA A 1177 -25.90 14.21 42.54
C ALA A 1177 -24.82 13.42 41.77
N LYS A 1178 -24.55 13.75 40.49
CA LYS A 1178 -23.43 13.20 39.71
C LYS A 1178 -22.09 13.56 40.36
N ASP A 1179 -21.89 14.83 40.68
CA ASP A 1179 -20.67 15.38 41.30
C ASP A 1179 -20.47 14.83 42.74
N ASP A 1180 -21.54 14.42 43.44
CA ASP A 1180 -21.51 13.69 44.73
C ASP A 1180 -21.15 12.18 44.58
N GLY A 1181 -20.97 11.67 43.35
CA GLY A 1181 -20.70 10.25 43.09
C GLY A 1181 -21.94 9.34 43.22
N ARG A 1182 -23.17 9.86 43.05
CA ARG A 1182 -24.43 9.11 43.16
C ARG A 1182 -25.01 8.67 41.81
N MET A 1183 -24.16 8.51 40.80
CA MET A 1183 -24.56 8.14 39.46
C MET A 1183 -23.78 6.90 39.00
N THR A 1184 -24.48 6.02 38.30
CA THR A 1184 -23.93 4.88 37.57
C THR A 1184 -24.21 5.13 36.09
N GLU A 1185 -23.14 5.34 35.31
CA GLU A 1185 -23.21 5.28 33.85
C GLU A 1185 -23.65 3.87 33.45
N LEU A 1186 -24.58 3.75 32.50
CA LEU A 1186 -25.00 2.44 31.96
C LEU A 1186 -24.52 2.24 30.52
N PHE A 1187 -23.95 3.28 29.91
CA PHE A 1187 -23.33 3.25 28.58
C PHE A 1187 -24.22 2.62 27.48
N GLN A 1188 -25.54 2.79 27.57
CA GLN A 1188 -26.50 2.36 26.55
C GLN A 1188 -27.04 3.59 25.81
N VAL A 1189 -26.83 3.66 24.50
CA VAL A 1189 -27.20 4.84 23.69
C VAL A 1189 -28.72 4.94 23.54
N ASP A 1190 -29.30 6.13 23.74
CA ASP A 1190 -30.75 6.35 23.80
C ASP A 1190 -31.56 5.79 22.61
N PHE A 1191 -31.03 5.86 21.38
CA PHE A 1191 -31.67 5.25 20.20
C PHE A 1191 -31.64 3.71 20.23
N GLU A 1192 -30.59 3.08 20.76
CA GLU A 1192 -30.49 1.62 20.90
C GLU A 1192 -31.42 1.11 22.00
N VAL A 1193 -31.48 1.81 23.14
CA VAL A 1193 -32.43 1.56 24.23
C VAL A 1193 -33.88 1.54 23.70
N MET A 1194 -34.22 2.51 22.85
CA MET A 1194 -35.53 2.59 22.20
C MET A 1194 -35.72 1.47 21.16
N THR A 1195 -34.71 1.18 20.35
CA THR A 1195 -34.71 0.15 19.31
C THR A 1195 -34.93 -1.25 19.90
N GLU A 1196 -34.12 -1.67 20.86
CA GLU A 1196 -34.31 -2.95 21.57
C GLU A 1196 -35.69 -3.05 22.22
N TYR A 1197 -36.20 -1.95 22.79
CA TYR A 1197 -37.51 -1.96 23.42
C TYR A 1197 -38.63 -2.15 22.38
N LEU A 1198 -38.51 -1.52 21.20
CA LEU A 1198 -39.42 -1.72 20.07
C LEU A 1198 -39.35 -3.17 19.57
N GLU A 1199 -38.17 -3.72 19.33
CA GLU A 1199 -37.97 -5.11 18.90
C GLU A 1199 -38.60 -6.11 19.88
N LYS A 1200 -38.38 -5.91 21.19
CA LYS A 1200 -38.91 -6.76 22.27
C LYS A 1200 -40.44 -6.63 22.45
N ASN A 1201 -41.07 -5.52 22.02
CA ASN A 1201 -42.47 -5.20 22.33
C ASN A 1201 -43.37 -4.85 21.12
N SER A 1202 -42.91 -5.04 19.88
CA SER A 1202 -43.66 -4.74 18.65
C SER A 1202 -44.89 -5.67 18.44
N PRO A 1203 -46.07 -5.16 18.04
CA PRO A 1203 -46.40 -3.75 17.88
C PRO A 1203 -46.64 -3.05 19.23
N VAL A 1204 -46.10 -1.84 19.39
CA VAL A 1204 -46.34 -1.02 20.59
C VAL A 1204 -47.63 -0.21 20.48
N SER A 1205 -48.35 -0.05 21.59
CA SER A 1205 -49.59 0.74 21.64
C SER A 1205 -49.67 1.55 22.95
N PRO A 1206 -48.79 2.56 23.15
CA PRO A 1206 -48.74 3.33 24.38
C PRO A 1206 -49.95 4.26 24.52
N GLU A 1207 -50.56 4.26 25.70
CA GLU A 1207 -51.67 5.14 26.09
C GLU A 1207 -51.18 6.32 26.97
N LEU A 1208 -52.05 7.31 27.17
CA LEU A 1208 -51.88 8.32 28.22
C LEU A 1208 -52.43 7.75 29.53
N GLU A 1209 -51.62 7.77 30.60
CA GLU A 1209 -51.91 7.07 31.85
C GLU A 1209 -52.16 8.02 33.04
N ASP A 1210 -52.34 9.32 32.80
CA ASP A 1210 -52.34 10.37 33.82
C ASP A 1210 -51.03 10.36 34.66
N ARG A 1211 -49.88 10.18 34.00
CA ARG A 1211 -48.54 10.38 34.60
C ARG A 1211 -48.29 11.87 34.90
N ILE A 1212 -48.78 12.78 34.05
CA ILE A 1212 -48.57 14.22 34.21
C ILE A 1212 -49.89 14.99 34.06
N VAL A 1213 -50.40 15.54 35.16
CA VAL A 1213 -51.71 16.21 35.17
C VAL A 1213 -51.59 17.68 35.61
N GLN A 1214 -51.96 18.60 34.71
CA GLN A 1214 -52.19 19.99 35.08
C GLN A 1214 -53.56 20.13 35.77
N GLU A 1215 -53.57 20.37 37.09
CA GLU A 1215 -54.80 20.50 37.89
C GLU A 1215 -54.65 21.61 38.92
N VAL A 1216 -55.62 22.51 38.98
CA VAL A 1216 -55.67 23.60 39.97
C VAL A 1216 -55.74 23.02 41.37
N LYS A 1217 -54.83 23.42 42.25
CA LYS A 1217 -54.78 22.97 43.64
C LYS A 1217 -56.03 23.45 44.38
N GLN A 1218 -56.92 22.53 44.75
CA GLN A 1218 -58.09 22.88 45.55
C GLN A 1218 -57.68 23.03 47.02
N ASP A 1219 -57.84 24.22 47.59
CA ASP A 1219 -57.77 24.43 49.03
C ASP A 1219 -58.90 23.64 49.72
N ASP A 1220 -58.55 22.55 50.41
CA ASP A 1220 -59.52 21.78 51.20
C ASP A 1220 -59.91 22.58 52.47
N PRO A 1221 -61.18 23.01 52.63
CA PRO A 1221 -61.59 23.80 53.79
C PRO A 1221 -61.87 22.89 55.00
N GLY A 1222 -60.84 22.15 55.45
CA GLY A 1222 -61.05 20.82 56.02
C GLY A 1222 -60.22 20.34 57.22
N ASP A 1223 -59.24 21.08 57.78
CA ASP A 1223 -58.82 20.81 59.17
C ASP A 1223 -58.37 22.08 59.92
N GLY A 1224 -58.77 22.16 61.18
CA GLY A 1224 -58.60 23.33 62.02
C GLY A 1224 -58.58 22.99 63.51
N GLY A 1225 -57.36 22.80 64.03
CA GLY A 1225 -57.04 23.02 65.45
C GLY A 1225 -57.20 21.83 66.40
N GLY A 1226 -56.06 21.23 66.76
CA GLY A 1226 -55.90 20.39 67.95
C GLY A 1226 -54.63 20.80 68.70
N ASN A 1227 -54.77 21.48 69.84
CA ASN A 1227 -53.65 21.98 70.65
C ASN A 1227 -53.60 21.24 71.99
N ASP A 1228 -52.58 20.42 72.18
CA ASP A 1228 -52.04 19.89 73.45
C ASP A 1228 -50.54 19.60 73.18
N GLY A 1229 -49.56 19.88 74.04
CA GLY A 1229 -49.56 20.51 75.36
C GLY A 1229 -48.34 20.04 76.16
N ASP A 1230 -47.39 20.95 76.45
CA ASP A 1230 -46.28 20.94 77.42
C ASP A 1230 -45.58 19.62 77.88
N GLY A 1231 -44.23 19.61 77.87
CA GLY A 1231 -43.46 18.59 78.61
C GLY A 1231 -41.94 18.50 78.43
N ASP A 1232 -41.19 19.55 78.86
CA ASP A 1232 -39.83 19.58 79.46
C ASP A 1232 -38.61 18.76 78.95
N ASP A 1233 -37.44 19.45 78.97
CA ASP A 1233 -36.04 19.03 79.30
C ASP A 1233 -35.42 17.75 78.64
N ASP A 1234 -34.15 17.67 78.21
CA ASP A 1234 -32.91 18.49 78.28
C ASP A 1234 -32.13 18.30 76.94
N GLY A 1235 -31.12 19.04 76.48
CA GLY A 1235 -30.37 20.20 76.96
C GLY A 1235 -28.96 20.26 76.30
N HIS A 1236 -28.52 21.45 75.83
CA HIS A 1236 -27.18 21.77 75.26
C HIS A 1236 -26.73 21.03 73.95
N GLY A 1237 -26.14 21.65 72.91
CA GLY A 1237 -25.83 23.07 72.59
C GLY A 1237 -24.47 23.22 71.86
N GLY A 1238 -24.38 23.90 70.69
CA GLY A 1238 -23.09 24.03 69.98
C GLY A 1238 -23.01 24.83 68.66
N TRP A 1239 -22.80 26.15 68.74
CA TRP A 1239 -21.72 26.90 68.05
C TRP A 1239 -21.49 26.85 66.50
N GLY A 1240 -22.44 26.42 65.66
CA GLY A 1240 -22.28 26.47 64.18
C GLY A 1240 -22.57 27.83 63.51
N ASP A 1241 -23.73 28.43 63.80
CA ASP A 1241 -24.34 29.44 62.92
C ASP A 1241 -23.69 30.83 62.93
N GLN A 1242 -22.91 31.16 63.97
CA GLN A 1242 -22.28 32.48 64.09
C GLN A 1242 -21.06 32.67 63.17
N ILE A 1243 -20.45 31.60 62.65
CA ILE A 1243 -19.29 31.71 61.74
C ILE A 1243 -19.73 31.96 60.29
N ARG A 1244 -20.79 31.27 59.83
CA ARG A 1244 -21.32 31.41 58.45
C ARG A 1244 -21.82 32.84 58.15
N ASP A 1245 -22.44 33.50 59.13
CA ASP A 1245 -22.94 34.88 58.99
C ASP A 1245 -21.82 35.94 59.00
N ILE A 1246 -20.66 35.66 59.61
CA ILE A 1246 -19.47 36.53 59.55
C ILE A 1246 -18.80 36.45 58.17
N ILE A 1247 -18.69 35.25 57.58
CA ILE A 1247 -18.08 35.05 56.25
C ILE A 1247 -18.92 35.71 55.15
N LYS A 1248 -20.26 35.60 55.20
CA LYS A 1248 -21.16 36.31 54.26
C LYS A 1248 -21.04 37.83 54.34
N LYS A 1249 -20.71 38.39 55.50
CA LYS A 1249 -20.48 39.85 55.68
C LYS A 1249 -19.10 40.30 55.19
N LEU A 1250 -18.09 39.44 55.25
CA LEU A 1250 -16.75 39.68 54.70
C LEU A 1250 -16.73 39.67 53.16
N LYS A 1251 -17.34 38.67 52.49
CA LYS A 1251 -17.46 38.65 51.01
C LYS A 1251 -18.15 39.92 50.47
N ASN A 1252 -19.28 40.31 51.07
CA ASN A 1252 -20.01 41.54 50.69
C ASN A 1252 -19.26 42.85 50.97
N TRP A 1253 -18.24 42.85 51.84
CA TRP A 1253 -17.38 44.01 52.07
C TRP A 1253 -16.25 44.09 51.01
N LEU A 1254 -15.62 42.96 50.65
CA LEU A 1254 -14.62 42.92 49.56
C LEU A 1254 -15.23 43.31 48.20
N CYS A 1255 -16.42 42.81 47.85
CA CYS A 1255 -17.09 43.15 46.59
C CYS A 1255 -17.39 44.65 46.43
N LYS A 1256 -17.49 45.41 47.54
CA LYS A 1256 -17.63 46.88 47.52
C LYS A 1256 -16.31 47.64 47.51
N LEU A 1257 -15.19 46.98 47.76
CA LEU A 1257 -13.86 47.61 47.82
C LEU A 1257 -13.13 47.57 46.48
N LEU A 1258 -13.39 46.56 45.64
CA LEU A 1258 -12.58 46.25 44.45
C LEU A 1258 -13.24 46.62 43.10
N GLY A 1259 -14.53 46.93 43.06
CA GLY A 1259 -15.11 47.76 41.99
C GLY A 1259 -15.09 47.21 40.56
N VAL A 1260 -14.99 45.90 40.36
CA VAL A 1260 -15.10 45.26 39.03
C VAL A 1260 -16.30 44.32 39.01
N CYS A 1261 -17.33 44.71 38.26
CA CYS A 1261 -18.42 43.83 37.85
C CYS A 1261 -18.63 44.00 36.35
N GLY A 1262 -18.30 42.95 35.59
CA GLY A 1262 -18.61 42.78 34.18
C GLY A 1262 -18.89 41.31 33.93
N ARG A 1263 -20.04 41.03 33.32
CA ARG A 1263 -20.40 39.79 32.61
C ARG A 1263 -20.33 40.10 31.10
N PRO A 1264 -20.38 39.09 30.20
CA PRO A 1264 -20.26 37.65 30.46
C PRO A 1264 -18.81 37.27 30.76
#